data_AF-A0A2P9GTF1-F1
#
_entry.id   AF-A0A2P9GTF1-F1
#
_cell.length_a   1.000
_cell.length_b   1.000
_cell.length_c   1.000
_cell.angle_alpha   90.00
_cell.angle_beta   90.00
_cell.angle_gamma   90.00
#
_symmetry.space_group_name_H-M   'P 1'
#
loop_
_entity.id
_entity.type
_entity.pdbx_description
1 polymer ?
#
loop_
_entity_poly.entity_id
_entity_poly.type
_entity_poly.pdbx_seq_one_letter_code
_entity_poly.pdbx_strand_id
1 'polypeptide(L)'
;MRGCCANYLLNNAINSHVPLNYLPMICKPKRWINNEEGGMLLLKNNFIRCNIKPLFNLDVCDLSRIKNIVSEIGNVRWKINKEILYFIEEAYMNGKTIGKIPLNKNYSLPDSIGTITLSNDNNRNNSNNDYNSNSSNNYDSNCYSSNGYNSNSKEELRKYYLIKEEINRLNKRLISERPTFLQKLAVAKTLENNKIIYFPHNIDFRGRMYPLSPHLHHMSDDICRSLISFYDEKEIGERGLFWLKIHLANNFGKDKLNFDKRIEWVNKNLHNIKKLSENPFENMEFWNTADKPWQALAVSLELTKALQCSDATKFKSSIPVQQDGTCNGLQHYAALGKDKNGGKAVNIIPSDEPQDIYSVVLDIVTSKIRRDLGTGDANSIGSISSVSKSSCVSSLSSSRGCRDWGNGLSRGDLANYCFTYDLLKRKVVKQTIMTICYGVTSIGAKNQVKGKIQNMIGKDLDKNTINRLSQYISNYIFESISEIFKRAMIIKKWFNNLSKVTNELNIPITWISPIGLPCEQPYRLGNRILVNTPLQSVSVISYQNSLLHKNKQRLGFPPNFVHSLDASHLMMTAEKMLIQNNFSFAAVHDSYWAHACNVDIMNTFIRDSFVTLYNEPILENIYKNFRMRLGKYATKIPPPPEQGELDISLVRQSSYFFS
;
A
#
# COMPACT_ATOMS: atom_id res chain seq x y z
N MET A 1 -4.21 16.72 32.42
CA MET A 1 -3.25 16.05 33.33
C MET A 1 -2.99 14.58 32.98
N ARG A 2 -3.96 13.65 33.01
CA ARG A 2 -3.71 12.21 32.78
C ARG A 2 -2.96 11.86 31.47
N GLY A 3 -3.27 12.53 30.36
CA GLY A 3 -2.57 12.31 29.07
C GLY A 3 -1.14 12.85 29.03
N CYS A 4 -0.82 13.90 29.80
CA CYS A 4 0.54 14.44 29.88
C CYS A 4 1.45 13.53 30.73
N CYS A 5 0.93 12.97 31.84
CA CYS A 5 1.65 11.95 32.60
C CYS A 5 1.87 10.66 31.80
N ALA A 6 0.88 10.21 31.02
CA ALA A 6 1.05 9.01 30.18
C ALA A 6 2.14 9.18 29.13
N ASN A 7 2.18 10.33 28.44
CA ASN A 7 3.25 10.64 27.49
C ASN A 7 4.61 10.79 28.19
N TYR A 8 4.67 11.41 29.37
CA TYR A 8 5.91 11.55 30.14
C TYR A 8 6.46 10.18 30.58
N LEU A 9 5.62 9.32 31.16
CA LEU A 9 5.99 7.97 31.58
C LEU A 9 6.38 7.08 30.38
N LEU A 10 5.66 7.18 29.26
CA LEU A 10 5.96 6.40 28.06
C LEU A 10 7.24 6.88 27.36
N ASN A 11 7.48 8.19 27.29
CA ASN A 11 8.73 8.74 26.78
C ASN A 11 9.91 8.29 27.66
N ASN A 12 9.76 8.35 28.99
CA ASN A 12 10.79 7.85 29.91
C ASN A 12 11.01 6.34 29.77
N ALA A 13 9.96 5.54 29.59
CA ALA A 13 10.04 4.10 29.37
C ALA A 13 10.72 3.74 28.04
N ILE A 14 10.43 4.47 26.96
CA ILE A 14 11.06 4.28 25.64
C ILE A 14 12.54 4.66 25.68
N ASN A 15 12.87 5.76 26.36
CA ASN A 15 14.25 6.21 26.51
C ASN A 15 15.07 5.28 27.42
N SER A 16 14.41 4.48 28.28
CA SER A 16 15.09 3.55 29.18
C SER A 16 15.22 2.15 28.60
N HIS A 17 14.18 1.57 27.95
CA HIS A 17 14.17 0.15 27.56
C HIS A 17 13.50 -0.11 26.20
N VAL A 18 14.31 -0.44 25.16
CA VAL A 18 13.82 -1.12 23.96
C VAL A 18 14.01 -2.64 24.14
N PRO A 19 12.95 -3.47 24.01
CA PRO A 19 13.09 -4.92 24.11
C PRO A 19 14.08 -5.49 23.10
N LEU A 20 14.92 -6.45 23.52
CA LEU A 20 15.94 -7.07 22.66
C LEU A 20 15.35 -7.71 21.40
N ASN A 21 14.15 -8.29 21.48
CA ASN A 21 13.45 -8.90 20.35
C ASN A 21 12.94 -7.88 19.32
N TYR A 22 12.99 -6.58 19.61
CA TYR A 22 12.56 -5.52 18.70
C TYR A 22 13.73 -4.82 18.02
N LEU A 23 14.96 -5.13 18.42
CA LEU A 23 16.17 -4.59 17.82
C LEU A 23 16.58 -5.39 16.57
N PRO A 24 17.08 -4.70 15.53
CA PRO A 24 17.90 -5.32 14.49
C PRO A 24 19.11 -6.06 15.06
N MET A 25 19.67 -6.99 14.30
CA MET A 25 20.84 -7.75 14.72
C MET A 25 22.14 -7.03 14.35
N ILE A 26 23.14 -7.07 15.23
CA ILE A 26 24.49 -6.53 14.98
C ILE A 26 25.47 -7.60 14.47
N CYS A 27 25.01 -8.83 14.35
CA CYS A 27 25.73 -9.97 13.79
C CYS A 27 24.86 -10.67 12.75
N LYS A 28 25.48 -11.49 11.90
CA LYS A 28 24.79 -12.20 10.83
C LYS A 28 23.67 -13.09 11.42
N PRO A 29 22.43 -12.98 10.91
CA PRO A 29 21.32 -13.83 11.36
C PRO A 29 21.60 -15.32 11.20
N LYS A 30 20.97 -16.13 12.06
CA LYS A 30 20.95 -17.58 11.91
C LYS A 30 20.13 -17.94 10.66
N ARG A 31 20.65 -18.83 9.83
CA ARG A 31 19.90 -19.36 8.68
C ARG A 31 18.68 -20.13 9.18
N TRP A 32 17.58 -20.07 8.44
CA TRP A 32 16.40 -20.87 8.71
C TRP A 32 16.62 -22.34 8.37
N ILE A 33 16.46 -23.22 9.36
CA ILE A 33 16.61 -24.67 9.22
C ILE A 33 15.23 -25.33 9.24
N ASN A 34 14.41 -25.00 10.24
CA ASN A 34 13.05 -25.48 10.41
C ASN A 34 12.09 -24.30 10.68
N ASN A 35 10.85 -24.58 11.08
CA ASN A 35 9.85 -23.53 11.30
C ASN A 35 10.10 -22.69 12.56
N GLU A 36 10.84 -23.18 13.55
CA GLU A 36 11.06 -22.49 14.84
C GLU A 36 12.51 -22.03 15.06
N GLU A 37 13.41 -22.44 14.16
CA GLU A 37 14.85 -22.23 14.28
C GLU A 37 15.41 -21.46 13.06
N GLY A 38 15.75 -20.20 13.31
CA GLY A 38 16.35 -19.28 12.34
C GLY A 38 16.06 -17.82 12.67
N GLY A 39 16.63 -16.91 11.89
CA GLY A 39 16.56 -15.47 12.14
C GLY A 39 17.45 -15.06 13.31
N MET A 40 16.90 -14.98 14.52
CA MET A 40 17.66 -14.58 15.70
C MET A 40 18.51 -15.73 16.27
N LEU A 41 19.58 -15.41 17.00
CA LEU A 41 20.48 -16.42 17.57
C LEU A 41 19.84 -17.19 18.75
N LEU A 42 19.26 -16.46 19.70
CA LEU A 42 18.75 -17.01 20.96
C LEU A 42 17.22 -17.03 21.03
N LEU A 43 16.58 -16.01 20.46
CA LEU A 43 15.12 -15.84 20.53
C LEU A 43 14.43 -16.68 19.47
N LYS A 44 13.50 -17.53 19.90
CA LYS A 44 12.68 -18.34 18.99
C LYS A 44 11.72 -17.46 18.20
N ASN A 45 11.66 -17.71 16.90
CA ASN A 45 10.76 -17.03 15.98
C ASN A 45 10.18 -18.05 14.99
N ASN A 46 8.94 -17.84 14.57
CA ASN A 46 8.34 -18.69 13.56
C ASN A 46 8.73 -18.22 12.15
N PHE A 47 9.14 -19.17 11.30
CA PHE A 47 9.42 -18.95 9.89
C PHE A 47 8.16 -18.52 9.13
N ILE A 48 7.03 -19.16 9.41
CA ILE A 48 5.73 -18.74 8.88
C ILE A 48 4.91 -18.06 10.00
N ARG A 49 4.64 -16.76 9.84
CA ARG A 49 3.73 -15.99 10.68
C ARG A 49 2.30 -16.45 10.46
N CYS A 50 1.79 -17.25 11.39
CA CYS A 50 0.40 -17.72 11.40
C CYS A 50 -0.14 -17.69 12.83
N ASN A 51 -1.27 -17.01 13.04
CA ASN A 51 -1.97 -17.04 14.33
C ASN A 51 -2.75 -18.35 14.53
N ILE A 52 -3.04 -19.05 13.44
CA ILE A 52 -3.77 -20.32 13.42
C ILE A 52 -2.89 -21.30 12.65
N LYS A 53 -2.54 -22.42 13.29
CA LYS A 53 -1.73 -23.46 12.65
C LYS A 53 -2.47 -24.04 11.44
N PRO A 54 -1.78 -24.25 10.29
CA PRO A 54 -2.38 -24.91 9.14
C PRO A 54 -2.75 -26.36 9.48
N LEU A 55 -3.64 -26.96 8.67
CA LEU A 55 -4.01 -28.37 8.82
C LEU A 55 -2.89 -29.33 8.35
N PHE A 56 -2.04 -28.88 7.43
CA PHE A 56 -0.92 -29.67 6.94
C PHE A 56 0.30 -29.51 7.85
N ASN A 57 1.11 -30.57 7.96
CA ASN A 57 2.38 -30.50 8.66
C ASN A 57 3.42 -29.80 7.77
N LEU A 58 4.04 -28.73 8.27
CA LEU A 58 5.10 -28.01 7.56
C LEU A 58 6.40 -28.83 7.48
N ASP A 59 6.62 -29.76 8.41
CA ASP A 59 7.86 -30.53 8.50
C ASP A 59 8.01 -31.58 7.38
N VAL A 60 6.91 -31.94 6.72
CA VAL A 60 6.94 -32.86 5.56
C VAL A 60 7.13 -32.15 4.22
N CYS A 61 7.14 -30.81 4.22
CA CYS A 61 7.30 -30.01 3.02
C CYS A 61 8.78 -29.62 2.84
N ASP A 62 9.34 -29.82 1.64
CA ASP A 62 10.66 -29.29 1.33
C ASP A 62 10.59 -27.77 1.11
N LEU A 63 11.05 -27.03 2.11
CA LEU A 63 11.12 -25.58 2.11
C LEU A 63 12.57 -25.07 2.04
N SER A 64 13.54 -25.93 1.70
CA SER A 64 14.97 -25.62 1.70
C SER A 64 15.30 -24.38 0.86
N ARG A 65 14.81 -24.33 -0.38
CA ARG A 65 14.99 -23.18 -1.30
C ARG A 65 14.41 -21.90 -0.73
N ILE A 66 13.17 -21.93 -0.23
CA ILE A 66 12.48 -20.75 0.32
C ILE A 66 13.19 -20.25 1.59
N LYS A 67 13.55 -21.16 2.49
CA LYS A 67 14.32 -20.84 3.71
C LYS A 67 15.68 -20.23 3.39
N ASN A 68 16.37 -20.75 2.38
CA ASN A 68 17.64 -20.19 1.90
C ASN A 68 17.47 -18.73 1.43
N ILE A 69 16.51 -18.48 0.55
CA ILE A 69 16.22 -17.13 0.02
C ILE A 69 15.88 -16.15 1.15
N VAL A 70 14.98 -16.53 2.06
CA VAL A 70 14.59 -15.69 3.21
C VAL A 70 15.77 -15.42 4.13
N SER A 71 16.65 -16.41 4.33
CA SER A 71 17.87 -16.25 5.12
C SER A 71 18.83 -15.26 4.47
N GLU A 72 19.03 -15.32 3.15
CA GLU A 72 19.92 -14.38 2.46
C GLU A 72 19.37 -12.95 2.42
N ILE A 73 18.06 -12.77 2.29
CA ILE A 73 17.44 -11.44 2.47
C ILE A 73 17.72 -10.91 3.88
N GLY A 74 17.68 -11.76 4.90
CA GLY A 74 18.04 -11.37 6.26
C GLY A 74 19.53 -11.03 6.44
N ASN A 75 20.41 -11.61 5.62
CA ASN A 75 21.86 -11.43 5.67
C ASN A 75 22.34 -10.15 4.97
N VAL A 76 21.46 -9.43 4.29
CA VAL A 76 21.80 -8.14 3.67
C VAL A 76 22.30 -7.20 4.75
N ARG A 77 23.45 -6.57 4.48
CA ARG A 77 24.17 -5.72 5.41
C ARG A 77 23.69 -4.27 5.28
N TRP A 78 23.34 -3.67 6.40
CA TRP A 78 22.86 -2.29 6.48
C TRP A 78 23.70 -1.46 7.45
N LYS A 79 23.59 -0.15 7.34
CA LYS A 79 24.12 0.82 8.31
C LYS A 79 23.12 1.93 8.58
N ILE A 80 23.26 2.61 9.71
CA ILE A 80 22.48 3.82 10.03
C ILE A 80 23.03 5.01 9.25
N ASN A 81 22.15 5.78 8.62
CA ASN A 81 22.49 7.06 8.00
C ASN A 81 22.53 8.15 9.08
N LYS A 82 23.75 8.45 9.57
CA LYS A 82 23.99 9.39 10.68
C LYS A 82 23.58 10.83 10.35
N GLU A 83 23.82 11.28 9.12
CA GLU A 83 23.45 12.64 8.69
C GLU A 83 21.93 12.83 8.71
N ILE A 84 21.19 11.84 8.21
CA ILE A 84 19.73 11.86 8.26
C ILE A 84 19.21 11.76 9.68
N LEU A 85 19.81 10.91 10.53
CA LEU A 85 19.45 10.81 11.94
C LEU A 85 19.58 12.17 12.62
N TYR A 86 20.70 12.87 12.43
CA TYR A 86 20.92 14.21 12.94
C TYR A 86 19.83 15.20 12.51
N PHE A 87 19.52 15.28 11.21
CA PHE A 87 18.49 16.20 10.73
C PHE A 87 17.09 15.86 11.25
N ILE A 88 16.75 14.58 11.40
CA ILE A 88 15.46 14.18 11.97
C ILE A 88 15.35 14.59 13.43
N GLU A 89 16.42 14.41 14.21
CA GLU A 89 16.47 14.87 15.59
C GLU A 89 16.36 16.39 15.70
N GLU A 90 17.10 17.12 14.87
CA GLU A 90 17.05 18.58 14.83
C GLU A 90 15.64 19.06 14.45
N ALA A 91 15.00 18.45 13.45
CA ALA A 91 13.62 18.75 13.07
C ALA A 91 12.66 18.54 14.25
N TYR A 92 12.76 17.39 14.92
CA TYR A 92 11.90 17.07 16.05
C TYR A 92 12.10 18.01 17.25
N MET A 93 13.36 18.30 17.62
CA MET A 93 13.68 19.21 18.73
C MET A 93 13.17 20.62 18.48
N ASN A 94 13.24 21.08 17.23
CA ASN A 94 12.75 22.40 16.82
C ASN A 94 11.25 22.42 16.44
N GLY A 95 10.50 21.34 16.67
CA GLY A 95 9.07 21.28 16.41
C GLY A 95 8.68 21.32 14.93
N LYS A 96 9.60 21.03 14.01
CA LYS A 96 9.35 20.94 12.56
C LYS A 96 8.63 19.62 12.25
N THR A 97 7.58 19.67 11.44
CA THR A 97 6.68 18.52 11.17
C THR A 97 6.83 17.89 9.78
N ILE A 98 7.92 18.22 9.07
CA ILE A 98 8.19 17.73 7.73
C ILE A 98 8.26 16.19 7.67
N GLY A 99 7.72 15.59 6.61
CA GLY A 99 7.70 14.14 6.45
C GLY A 99 6.92 13.40 7.54
N LYS A 100 5.92 14.06 8.14
CA LYS A 100 5.07 13.51 9.22
C LYS A 100 5.81 13.26 10.54
N ILE A 101 6.87 14.01 10.81
CA ILE A 101 7.43 14.07 12.17
C ILE A 101 6.35 14.62 13.11
N PRO A 102 6.01 13.92 14.21
CA PRO A 102 5.03 14.40 15.16
C PRO A 102 5.59 15.58 15.97
N LEU A 103 4.72 16.48 16.39
CA LEU A 103 5.12 17.58 17.28
C LEU A 103 5.69 17.06 18.60
N ASN A 104 6.78 17.67 19.04
CA ASN A 104 7.41 17.39 20.33
C ASN A 104 6.56 17.81 21.55
N LYS A 105 5.63 18.76 21.35
CA LYS A 105 4.67 19.24 22.35
C LYS A 105 3.23 19.04 21.88
N ASN A 106 2.29 19.10 22.81
CA ASN A 106 0.87 19.08 22.50
C ASN A 106 0.44 20.45 21.94
N TYR A 107 -0.60 20.46 21.12
CA TYR A 107 -1.28 21.68 20.70
C TYR A 107 -1.92 22.36 21.92
N SER A 108 -1.72 23.67 22.04
CA SER A 108 -2.33 24.50 23.07
C SER A 108 -3.84 24.63 22.84
N LEU A 109 -4.64 24.59 23.91
CA LEU A 109 -6.06 24.87 23.83
C LEU A 109 -6.29 26.39 23.80
N PRO A 110 -7.35 26.90 23.13
CA PRO A 110 -7.64 28.33 23.15
C PRO A 110 -8.09 28.77 24.55
N ASP A 111 -7.52 29.87 25.04
CA ASP A 111 -7.73 30.35 26.42
C ASP A 111 -9.11 30.99 26.63
N SER A 112 -9.72 31.56 25.59
CA SER A 112 -11.07 32.16 25.67
C SER A 112 -11.82 32.18 24.34
N ILE A 113 -13.12 32.52 24.39
CA ILE A 113 -13.94 32.80 23.20
C ILE A 113 -13.46 34.15 22.65
N GLY A 114 -12.87 34.17 21.44
CA GLY A 114 -12.43 35.40 20.75
C GLY A 114 -10.92 35.52 20.51
N THR A 115 -10.08 34.74 21.20
CA THR A 115 -8.64 34.63 20.90
C THR A 115 -8.40 33.60 19.78
N ILE A 116 -8.88 33.89 18.58
CA ILE A 116 -8.61 33.06 17.39
C ILE A 116 -7.58 33.75 16.51
N THR A 117 -6.30 33.63 16.88
CA THR A 117 -5.20 33.74 15.93
C THR A 117 -4.71 32.33 15.64
N LEU A 118 -5.22 31.74 14.56
CA LEU A 118 -4.47 30.68 13.89
C LEU A 118 -3.26 31.37 13.27
N SER A 119 -2.09 31.26 13.88
CA SER A 119 -0.84 31.57 13.19
C SER A 119 -0.82 30.72 11.91
N ASN A 120 -0.84 31.39 10.76
CA ASN A 120 -0.62 30.79 9.46
C ASN A 120 0.84 30.32 9.38
N ASP A 121 1.13 29.18 10.00
CA ASP A 121 2.29 28.39 9.57
C ASP A 121 1.87 27.68 8.28
N ASN A 122 2.20 28.33 7.17
CA ASN A 122 2.19 27.76 5.83
C ASN A 122 3.02 26.48 5.84
N ASN A 123 2.36 25.32 5.94
CA ASN A 123 2.67 24.08 5.22
C ASN A 123 1.68 22.97 5.65
N ARG A 124 0.46 23.01 5.11
CA ARG A 124 -0.47 21.88 5.16
C ARG A 124 -0.36 21.09 3.86
N ASN A 125 0.50 20.06 3.86
CA ASN A 125 0.35 18.93 2.96
C ASN A 125 -0.06 17.68 3.74
N ASN A 126 -1.31 17.26 3.48
CA ASN A 126 -1.92 15.95 3.66
C ASN A 126 -1.55 15.11 4.89
N SER A 127 -2.52 14.95 5.80
CA SER A 127 -2.83 13.64 6.40
C SER A 127 -4.30 13.55 6.79
N ASN A 128 -4.98 12.65 6.08
CA ASN A 128 -6.36 12.19 6.28
C ASN A 128 -6.64 11.87 7.75
N ASN A 129 -7.89 12.02 8.17
CA ASN A 129 -8.43 11.13 9.19
C ASN A 129 -9.96 11.14 9.18
N ASP A 130 -10.48 9.93 8.97
CA ASP A 130 -11.85 9.50 9.16
C ASP A 130 -12.30 9.71 10.60
N TYR A 131 -13.46 10.31 10.83
CA TYR A 131 -14.32 9.97 11.98
C TYR A 131 -15.80 10.19 11.61
N ASN A 132 -16.50 9.07 11.43
CA ASN A 132 -17.94 8.99 11.64
C ASN A 132 -18.22 9.07 13.14
N SER A 133 -19.21 9.86 13.54
CA SER A 133 -19.98 9.63 14.76
C SER A 133 -21.48 9.60 14.40
N ASN A 134 -22.06 8.42 14.54
CA ASN A 134 -23.44 8.25 14.96
C ASN A 134 -23.39 8.15 16.49
N SER A 135 -24.12 9.02 17.18
CA SER A 135 -24.58 8.78 18.55
C SER A 135 -25.76 9.71 18.78
N SER A 136 -26.95 9.16 18.58
CA SER A 136 -28.17 9.66 19.21
C SER A 136 -28.04 9.45 20.72
N ASN A 137 -28.32 10.49 21.52
CA ASN A 137 -29.24 10.44 22.66
C ASN A 137 -29.17 11.72 23.50
N ASN A 138 -30.38 12.25 23.73
CA ASN A 138 -30.89 12.98 24.90
C ASN A 138 -30.02 14.04 25.56
N TYR A 139 -30.41 15.30 25.35
CA TYR A 139 -30.38 16.28 26.42
C TYR A 139 -31.78 16.83 26.64
N ASP A 140 -32.22 16.67 27.88
CA ASP A 140 -33.48 17.11 28.43
C ASP A 140 -33.73 18.60 28.19
N SER A 141 -34.97 18.89 27.82
CA SER A 141 -35.56 20.22 27.96
C SER A 141 -35.73 20.53 29.44
N ASN A 142 -35.09 21.59 29.94
CA ASN A 142 -35.78 22.55 30.81
C ASN A 142 -34.98 23.84 31.03
N CYS A 143 -35.68 24.94 30.73
CA CYS A 143 -35.61 26.30 31.27
C CYS A 143 -34.25 26.92 31.61
N TYR A 144 -33.83 27.93 30.85
CA TYR A 144 -33.52 29.25 31.41
C TYR A 144 -33.92 30.38 30.47
N SER A 145 -34.31 31.47 31.12
CA SER A 145 -35.07 32.61 30.64
C SER A 145 -34.37 33.47 29.59
N SER A 146 -35.20 34.26 28.91
CA SER A 146 -34.90 35.29 27.93
C SER A 146 -33.77 36.24 28.32
N ASN A 147 -32.76 36.36 27.45
CA ASN A 147 -32.07 37.62 27.14
C ASN A 147 -31.46 37.51 25.74
N GLY A 148 -31.58 38.58 24.94
CA GLY A 148 -31.20 38.61 23.53
C GLY A 148 -29.71 38.31 23.31
N TYR A 149 -29.41 37.08 22.89
CA TYR A 149 -28.07 36.70 22.43
C TYR A 149 -27.95 36.92 20.92
N ASN A 150 -27.14 37.90 20.52
CA ASN A 150 -26.75 38.17 19.14
C ASN A 150 -26.33 36.87 18.43
N SER A 151 -26.79 36.67 17.18
CA SER A 151 -26.45 35.50 16.35
C SER A 151 -24.94 35.24 16.24
N ASN A 152 -24.13 36.31 16.22
CA ASN A 152 -22.66 36.25 16.22
C ASN A 152 -22.08 35.50 17.44
N SER A 153 -22.64 35.70 18.65
CA SER A 153 -22.13 35.05 19.87
C SER A 153 -22.30 33.53 19.87
N LYS A 154 -23.40 33.04 19.27
CA LYS A 154 -23.64 31.59 19.10
C LYS A 154 -22.71 30.98 18.06
N GLU A 155 -22.39 31.71 16.99
CA GLU A 155 -21.47 31.25 15.96
C GLU A 155 -20.02 31.21 16.46
N GLU A 156 -19.59 32.21 17.23
CA GLU A 156 -18.27 32.24 17.87
C GLU A 156 -18.11 31.12 18.90
N LEU A 157 -19.14 30.87 19.72
CA LEU A 157 -19.15 29.76 20.65
C LEU A 157 -19.05 28.40 19.93
N ARG A 158 -19.79 28.24 18.83
CA ARG A 158 -19.69 27.04 17.98
C ARG A 158 -18.30 26.87 17.38
N LYS A 159 -17.70 27.94 16.84
CA LYS A 159 -16.32 27.94 16.31
C LYS A 159 -15.32 27.55 17.40
N TYR A 160 -15.43 28.10 18.61
CA TYR A 160 -14.59 27.76 19.75
C TYR A 160 -14.66 26.26 20.07
N TYR A 161 -15.86 25.68 20.23
CA TYR A 161 -16.01 24.26 20.53
C TYR A 161 -15.48 23.36 19.40
N LEU A 162 -15.69 23.73 18.13
CA LEU A 162 -15.14 23.00 16.98
C LEU A 162 -13.61 23.01 16.97
N ILE A 163 -12.98 24.15 17.24
CA ILE A 163 -11.52 24.28 17.33
C ILE A 163 -11.00 23.47 18.52
N LYS A 164 -11.66 23.56 19.68
CA LYS A 164 -11.32 22.82 20.89
C LYS A 164 -11.40 21.30 20.67
N GLU A 165 -12.46 20.84 20.00
CA GLU A 165 -12.63 19.43 19.65
C GLU A 165 -11.54 18.96 18.66
N GLU A 166 -11.23 19.78 17.65
CA GLU A 166 -10.17 19.49 16.69
C GLU A 166 -8.79 19.39 17.37
N ILE A 167 -8.44 20.35 18.25
CA ILE A 167 -7.20 20.33 19.04
C ILE A 167 -7.14 19.09 19.94
N ASN A 168 -8.24 18.76 20.63
CA ASN A 168 -8.32 17.53 21.43
C ASN A 168 -8.12 16.28 20.58
N ARG A 169 -8.69 16.26 19.36
CA ARG A 169 -8.51 15.16 18.40
C ARG A 169 -7.06 15.04 17.94
N LEU A 170 -6.42 16.16 17.61
CA LEU A 170 -5.01 16.20 17.23
C LEU A 170 -4.09 15.73 18.38
N ASN A 171 -4.32 16.23 19.59
CA ASN A 171 -3.59 15.79 20.79
C ASN A 171 -3.79 14.30 21.08
N LYS A 172 -4.99 13.74 20.85
CA LYS A 172 -5.23 12.29 20.95
C LYS A 172 -4.41 11.48 19.93
N ARG A 173 -4.19 11.99 18.72
CA ARG A 173 -3.33 11.31 17.72
C ARG A 173 -1.87 11.31 18.14
N LEU A 174 -1.38 12.45 18.64
CA LEU A 174 0.00 12.59 19.11
C LEU A 174 0.36 11.60 20.22
N ILE A 175 -0.61 11.17 21.04
CA ILE A 175 -0.41 10.13 22.07
C ILE A 175 0.07 8.80 21.47
N SER A 176 -0.28 8.49 20.22
CA SER A 176 0.15 7.27 19.53
C SER A 176 1.32 7.50 18.58
N GLU A 177 1.32 8.62 17.86
CA GLU A 177 2.32 8.92 16.83
C GLU A 177 3.68 9.24 17.43
N ARG A 178 3.73 10.05 18.50
CA ARG A 178 4.99 10.48 19.14
C ARG A 178 5.76 9.31 19.74
N PRO A 179 5.17 8.42 20.56
CA PRO A 179 5.89 7.27 21.09
C PRO A 179 6.40 6.33 19.99
N THR A 180 5.59 6.08 18.96
CA THR A 180 5.99 5.24 17.81
C THR A 180 7.19 5.84 17.09
N PHE A 181 7.19 7.16 16.87
CA PHE A 181 8.31 7.88 16.28
C PHE A 181 9.57 7.84 17.17
N LEU A 182 9.41 8.09 18.47
CA LEU A 182 10.53 8.05 19.42
C LEU A 182 11.14 6.64 19.54
N GLN A 183 10.36 5.57 19.44
CA GLN A 183 10.88 4.20 19.39
C GLN A 183 11.77 3.98 18.17
N LYS A 184 11.38 4.50 16.99
CA LYS A 184 12.21 4.40 15.77
C LYS A 184 13.55 5.11 15.96
N LEU A 185 13.52 6.32 16.51
CA LEU A 185 14.72 7.09 16.80
C LEU A 185 15.59 6.42 17.86
N ALA A 186 15.00 5.94 18.96
CA ALA A 186 15.73 5.23 20.00
C ALA A 186 16.50 4.03 19.42
N VAL A 187 15.85 3.20 18.59
CA VAL A 187 16.50 2.07 17.92
C VAL A 187 17.63 2.53 16.98
N ALA A 188 17.41 3.58 16.20
CA ALA A 188 18.43 4.12 15.30
C ALA A 188 19.66 4.64 16.07
N LYS A 189 19.44 5.38 17.17
CA LYS A 189 20.51 5.89 18.05
C LYS A 189 21.27 4.76 18.74
N THR A 190 20.56 3.76 19.27
CA THR A 190 21.20 2.59 19.88
C THR A 190 22.16 1.89 18.90
N LEU A 191 21.83 1.90 17.61
CA LEU A 191 22.59 1.22 16.56
C LEU A 191 23.53 2.13 15.76
N GLU A 192 23.60 3.44 16.05
CA GLU A 192 24.29 4.41 15.20
C GLU A 192 25.80 4.13 15.10
N ASN A 193 26.40 3.59 16.17
CA ASN A 193 27.82 3.30 16.25
C ASN A 193 28.17 1.88 15.83
N ASN A 194 27.17 1.05 15.53
CA ASN A 194 27.40 -0.29 14.98
C ASN A 194 27.78 -0.18 13.50
N LYS A 195 28.88 -0.83 13.14
CA LYS A 195 29.39 -0.84 11.77
C LYS A 195 28.42 -1.46 10.77
N ILE A 196 27.78 -2.57 11.17
CA ILE A 196 26.86 -3.35 10.34
C ILE A 196 25.66 -3.76 11.19
N ILE A 197 24.47 -3.65 10.61
CA ILE A 197 23.24 -4.19 11.15
C ILE A 197 22.54 -5.09 10.12
N TYR A 198 21.70 -5.99 10.61
CA TYR A 198 20.98 -7.00 9.83
C TYR A 198 19.52 -7.05 10.27
N PHE A 199 18.64 -7.33 9.32
CA PHE A 199 17.21 -7.47 9.57
C PHE A 199 16.80 -8.91 9.27
N PRO A 200 16.78 -9.84 10.24
CA PRO A 200 16.26 -11.18 9.99
C PRO A 200 14.81 -11.10 9.51
N HIS A 201 14.46 -11.94 8.53
CA HIS A 201 13.11 -12.00 7.95
C HIS A 201 12.44 -13.33 8.24
N ASN A 202 11.12 -13.32 8.20
CA ASN A 202 10.26 -14.50 8.08
C ASN A 202 9.15 -14.19 7.06
N ILE A 203 8.25 -15.14 6.83
CA ILE A 203 7.17 -15.01 5.84
C ILE A 203 5.79 -15.07 6.48
N ASP A 204 4.75 -14.56 5.82
CA ASP A 204 3.37 -14.90 6.13
C ASP A 204 2.93 -16.21 5.43
N PHE A 205 1.68 -16.64 5.67
CA PHE A 205 1.12 -17.86 5.06
C PHE A 205 1.04 -17.85 3.52
N ARG A 206 1.27 -16.69 2.88
CA ARG A 206 1.25 -16.48 1.43
C ARG A 206 2.67 -16.43 0.86
N GLY A 207 3.69 -16.34 1.72
CA GLY A 207 5.09 -16.22 1.34
C GLY A 207 5.63 -14.79 1.37
N ARG A 208 4.82 -13.77 1.69
CA ARG A 208 5.34 -12.40 1.75
C ARG A 208 6.28 -12.25 2.92
N MET A 209 7.46 -11.68 2.66
CA MET A 209 8.52 -11.53 3.65
C MET A 209 8.36 -10.28 4.51
N TYR A 210 8.78 -10.38 5.77
CA TYR A 210 8.72 -9.32 6.77
C TYR A 210 9.93 -9.36 7.72
N PRO A 211 10.61 -8.23 7.98
CA PRO A 211 11.59 -8.10 9.06
C PRO A 211 10.98 -8.46 10.41
N LEU A 212 11.77 -9.11 11.27
CA LEU A 212 11.36 -9.42 12.64
C LEU A 212 11.31 -8.17 13.53
N SER A 213 12.19 -7.18 13.30
CA SER A 213 12.18 -5.92 14.05
C SER A 213 10.95 -5.07 13.66
N PRO A 214 10.14 -4.59 14.62
CA PRO A 214 8.88 -3.89 14.32
C PRO A 214 9.03 -2.37 14.14
N HIS A 215 10.11 -1.75 14.65
CA HIS A 215 10.23 -0.29 14.69
C HIS A 215 11.08 0.27 13.55
N LEU A 216 12.35 -0.13 13.47
CA LEU A 216 13.28 0.28 12.42
C LEU A 216 13.52 -0.87 11.45
N HIS A 217 13.14 -0.67 10.18
CA HIS A 217 13.40 -1.56 9.05
C HIS A 217 12.98 -0.89 7.73
N HIS A 218 13.46 -1.41 6.60
CA HIS A 218 13.23 -0.83 5.27
C HIS A 218 11.76 -0.90 4.77
N MET A 219 10.97 -1.86 5.26
CA MET A 219 9.53 -1.91 4.92
C MET A 219 8.64 -0.87 5.63
N SER A 220 9.19 -0.05 6.53
CA SER A 220 8.46 0.97 7.28
C SER A 220 8.29 2.26 6.43
N ASP A 221 8.02 3.39 7.08
CA ASP A 221 7.75 4.69 6.47
C ASP A 221 9.01 5.43 5.98
N ASP A 222 8.80 6.60 5.33
CA ASP A 222 9.84 7.44 4.73
C ASP A 222 11.03 7.69 5.67
N ILE A 223 10.75 8.00 6.94
CA ILE A 223 11.75 8.19 8.01
C ILE A 223 12.61 6.94 8.21
N CYS A 224 12.00 5.77 8.40
CA CYS A 224 12.78 4.54 8.59
C CYS A 224 13.61 4.18 7.36
N ARG A 225 13.11 4.46 6.15
CA ARG A 225 13.81 4.16 4.90
C ARG A 225 15.01 5.09 4.66
N SER A 226 14.91 6.36 5.06
CA SER A 226 16.02 7.31 4.95
C SER A 226 17.10 7.10 6.01
N LEU A 227 16.71 6.58 7.19
CA LEU A 227 17.61 6.29 8.31
C LEU A 227 18.56 5.11 8.07
N ILE A 228 18.35 4.31 7.03
CA ILE A 228 19.18 3.14 6.75
C ILE A 228 19.64 3.13 5.29
N SER A 229 20.87 2.68 5.06
CA SER A 229 21.41 2.43 3.73
C SER A 229 22.15 1.10 3.71
N PHE A 230 22.52 0.61 2.53
CA PHE A 230 23.35 -0.58 2.46
C PHE A 230 24.70 -0.31 3.13
N TYR A 231 25.24 -1.31 3.81
CA TYR A 231 26.57 -1.17 4.40
C TYR A 231 27.65 -1.10 3.32
N ASP A 232 27.54 -1.97 2.31
CA ASP A 232 28.45 -2.00 1.18
C ASP A 232 28.33 -0.71 0.37
N GLU A 233 29.45 -0.22 -0.15
CA GLU A 233 29.48 0.93 -1.05
C GLU A 233 29.96 0.45 -2.41
N LYS A 234 29.29 0.91 -3.47
CA LYS A 234 29.57 0.50 -4.84
C LYS A 234 29.74 1.72 -5.73
N GLU A 235 30.75 1.68 -6.60
CA GLU A 235 30.95 2.71 -7.62
C GLU A 235 29.71 2.77 -8.52
N ILE A 236 29.16 3.96 -8.72
CA ILE A 236 27.87 4.10 -9.38
C ILE A 236 27.96 3.93 -10.90
N GLY A 237 29.07 4.31 -11.53
CA GLY A 237 29.18 4.37 -12.97
C GLY A 237 28.22 5.39 -13.61
N GLU A 238 28.22 5.47 -14.94
CA GLU A 238 27.30 6.34 -15.68
C GLU A 238 25.83 5.97 -15.45
N ARG A 239 25.53 4.67 -15.52
CA ARG A 239 24.18 4.13 -15.32
C ARG A 239 23.69 4.29 -13.89
N GLY A 240 24.56 4.13 -12.88
CA GLY A 240 24.16 4.40 -11.49
C GLY A 240 23.92 5.89 -11.23
N LEU A 241 24.70 6.80 -11.84
CA LEU A 241 24.40 8.23 -11.75
C LEU A 241 23.03 8.57 -12.37
N PHE A 242 22.71 7.96 -13.52
CA PHE A 242 21.36 8.05 -14.10
C PHE A 242 20.30 7.57 -13.10
N TRP A 243 20.46 6.40 -12.49
CA TRP A 243 19.47 5.84 -11.58
C TRP A 243 19.34 6.62 -10.26
N LEU A 244 20.41 7.23 -9.75
CA LEU A 244 20.34 8.14 -8.61
C LEU A 244 19.48 9.36 -8.93
N LYS A 245 19.65 9.96 -10.13
CA LYS A 245 18.80 11.08 -10.58
C LYS A 245 17.34 10.65 -10.75
N ILE A 246 17.08 9.50 -11.37
CA ILE A 246 15.71 8.96 -11.49
C ILE A 246 15.10 8.73 -10.10
N HIS A 247 15.85 8.13 -9.17
CA HIS A 247 15.37 7.87 -7.83
C HIS A 247 15.03 9.16 -7.07
N LEU A 248 15.86 10.20 -7.22
CA LEU A 248 15.56 11.53 -6.69
C LEU A 248 14.27 12.09 -7.26
N ALA A 249 14.09 12.08 -8.59
CA ALA A 249 12.88 12.54 -9.25
C ALA A 249 11.63 11.78 -8.75
N ASN A 250 11.74 10.46 -8.55
CA ASN A 250 10.66 9.63 -8.00
C ASN A 250 10.29 10.05 -6.57
N ASN A 251 11.27 10.40 -5.72
CA ASN A 251 11.01 10.89 -4.37
C ASN A 251 10.33 12.27 -4.34
N PHE A 252 10.40 13.02 -5.44
CA PHE A 252 9.65 14.26 -5.70
C PHE A 252 8.35 14.07 -6.51
N GLY A 253 7.85 12.82 -6.62
CA GLY A 253 6.57 12.53 -7.26
C GLY A 253 6.56 12.69 -8.79
N LYS A 254 7.73 12.59 -9.44
CA LYS A 254 7.87 12.67 -10.91
C LYS A 254 7.83 11.29 -11.60
N ASP A 255 7.33 10.28 -10.90
CA ASP A 255 7.23 8.88 -11.33
C ASP A 255 6.20 8.62 -12.45
N LYS A 256 5.48 9.65 -12.91
CA LYS A 256 4.56 9.60 -14.07
C LYS A 256 5.19 10.09 -15.36
N LEU A 257 6.36 10.71 -15.29
CA LEU A 257 7.11 11.15 -16.45
C LEU A 257 7.95 10.00 -17.00
N ASN A 258 8.25 10.03 -18.29
CA ASN A 258 9.31 9.21 -18.87
C ASN A 258 10.68 9.54 -18.24
N PHE A 259 11.67 8.66 -18.42
CA PHE A 259 12.96 8.82 -17.76
C PHE A 259 13.70 10.10 -18.17
N ASP A 260 13.63 10.51 -19.44
CA ASP A 260 14.32 11.72 -19.92
C ASP A 260 13.78 12.98 -19.25
N LYS A 261 12.46 13.11 -19.15
CA LYS A 261 11.79 14.22 -18.44
C LYS A 261 12.10 14.20 -16.94
N ARG A 262 12.28 13.02 -16.33
CA ARG A 262 12.74 12.92 -14.92
C ARG A 262 14.16 13.46 -14.76
N ILE A 263 15.08 13.10 -15.66
CA ILE A 263 16.46 13.61 -15.66
C ILE A 263 16.48 15.12 -15.91
N GLU A 264 15.70 15.61 -16.88
CA GLU A 264 15.58 17.04 -17.18
C GLU A 264 15.09 17.81 -15.94
N TRP A 265 14.08 17.28 -15.24
CA TRP A 265 13.60 17.88 -14.00
C TRP A 265 14.70 17.97 -12.93
N VAL A 266 15.50 16.91 -12.74
CA VAL A 266 16.63 16.95 -11.79
C VAL A 266 17.68 17.97 -12.21
N ASN A 267 18.08 17.97 -13.49
CA ASN A 267 19.09 18.88 -14.01
C ASN A 267 18.65 20.35 -13.85
N LYS A 268 17.38 20.68 -14.10
CA LYS A 268 16.81 22.02 -13.87
C LYS A 268 16.81 22.44 -12.40
N ASN A 269 16.80 21.48 -11.48
CA ASN A 269 16.72 21.73 -10.03
C ASN A 269 18.04 21.50 -9.30
N LEU A 270 19.18 21.31 -9.99
CA LEU A 270 20.47 21.03 -9.33
C LEU A 270 20.87 22.08 -8.29
N HIS A 271 20.58 23.36 -8.53
CA HIS A 271 20.81 24.43 -7.57
C HIS A 271 19.99 24.25 -6.28
N ASN A 272 18.70 23.93 -6.41
CA ASN A 272 17.83 23.68 -5.28
C ASN A 272 18.24 22.40 -4.52
N ILE A 273 18.67 21.36 -5.23
CA ILE A 273 19.16 20.11 -4.66
C ILE A 273 20.45 20.34 -3.87
N LYS A 274 21.38 21.14 -4.40
CA LYS A 274 22.60 21.53 -3.69
C LYS A 274 22.26 22.32 -2.42
N LYS A 275 21.40 23.35 -2.52
CA LYS A 275 20.92 24.11 -1.35
C LYS A 275 20.25 23.23 -0.30
N LEU A 276 19.40 22.29 -0.74
CA LEU A 276 18.75 21.32 0.14
C LEU A 276 19.78 20.44 0.86
N SER A 277 20.91 20.13 0.23
CA SER A 277 21.96 19.30 0.81
C SER A 277 22.86 20.06 1.80
N GLU A 278 23.08 21.35 1.55
CA GLU A 278 23.91 22.22 2.41
C GLU A 278 23.13 22.71 3.64
N ASN A 279 21.92 23.24 3.46
CA ASN A 279 21.08 23.78 4.53
C ASN A 279 19.61 23.36 4.34
N PRO A 280 19.22 22.12 4.72
CA PRO A 280 17.90 21.58 4.43
C PRO A 280 16.75 22.44 4.94
N PHE A 281 16.89 22.98 6.16
CA PHE A 281 15.85 23.78 6.83
C PHE A 281 15.71 25.21 6.30
N GLU A 282 16.66 25.71 5.51
CA GLU A 282 16.53 27.00 4.81
C GLU A 282 15.80 26.85 3.46
N ASN A 283 15.75 25.63 2.91
CA ASN A 283 15.12 25.34 1.62
C ASN A 283 13.80 24.54 1.76
N MET A 284 13.01 24.88 2.78
CA MET A 284 11.75 24.19 3.10
C MET A 284 10.72 24.28 1.98
N GLU A 285 10.68 25.39 1.22
CA GLU A 285 9.74 25.55 0.12
C GLU A 285 9.93 24.46 -0.93
N PHE A 286 11.17 24.25 -1.40
CA PHE A 286 11.48 23.16 -2.32
C PHE A 286 11.28 21.79 -1.67
N TRP A 287 11.77 21.61 -0.44
CA TRP A 287 11.74 20.31 0.23
C TRP A 287 10.31 19.80 0.48
N ASN A 288 9.37 20.68 0.83
CA ASN A 288 7.96 20.32 1.04
C ASN A 288 7.22 19.89 -0.24
N THR A 289 7.81 20.09 -1.42
CA THR A 289 7.27 19.56 -2.67
C THR A 289 7.53 18.06 -2.85
N ALA A 290 8.41 17.46 -2.04
CA ALA A 290 8.72 16.05 -2.11
C ALA A 290 7.60 15.16 -1.55
N ASP A 291 7.24 14.10 -2.27
CA ASP A 291 6.31 13.07 -1.80
C ASP A 291 6.94 12.22 -0.66
N LYS A 292 8.26 12.02 -0.72
CA LYS A 292 9.08 11.26 0.22
C LYS A 292 10.23 12.14 0.72
N PRO A 293 9.98 13.15 1.57
CA PRO A 293 10.94 14.21 1.87
C PRO A 293 12.25 13.71 2.49
N TRP A 294 12.21 12.74 3.40
CA TRP A 294 13.43 12.29 4.06
C TRP A 294 14.30 11.41 3.17
N GLN A 295 13.70 10.56 2.33
CA GLN A 295 14.44 9.86 1.28
C GLN A 295 14.95 10.84 0.21
N ALA A 296 14.19 11.87 -0.15
CA ALA A 296 14.64 12.92 -1.07
C ALA A 296 15.88 13.65 -0.54
N LEU A 297 15.91 13.98 0.76
CA LEU A 297 17.09 14.56 1.40
C LEU A 297 18.29 13.61 1.35
N ALA A 298 18.09 12.33 1.72
CA ALA A 298 19.16 11.32 1.70
C ALA A 298 19.79 11.17 0.30
N VAL A 299 18.98 11.12 -0.74
CA VAL A 299 19.45 11.03 -2.13
C VAL A 299 20.08 12.36 -2.60
N SER A 300 19.57 13.51 -2.15
CA SER A 300 20.13 14.82 -2.49
C SER A 300 21.54 14.99 -1.93
N LEU A 301 21.76 14.60 -0.68
CA LEU A 301 23.08 14.60 -0.04
C LEU A 301 24.06 13.71 -0.83
N GLU A 302 23.64 12.49 -1.16
CA GLU A 302 24.45 11.53 -1.91
C GLU A 302 24.79 12.03 -3.32
N LEU A 303 23.80 12.56 -4.05
CA LEU A 303 23.98 13.09 -5.41
C LEU A 303 24.88 14.33 -5.41
N THR A 304 24.73 15.22 -4.43
CA THR A 304 25.59 16.42 -4.32
C THR A 304 27.04 16.02 -4.07
N LYS A 305 27.29 15.05 -3.19
CA LYS A 305 28.64 14.49 -2.96
C LYS A 305 29.22 13.87 -4.24
N ALA A 306 28.42 13.10 -4.98
CA ALA A 306 28.85 12.52 -6.25
C ALA A 306 29.22 13.59 -7.29
N LEU A 307 28.43 14.66 -7.41
CA LEU A 307 28.68 15.75 -8.36
C LEU A 307 29.85 16.67 -7.97
N GLN A 308 30.29 16.63 -6.71
CA GLN A 308 31.48 17.35 -6.23
C GLN A 308 32.78 16.59 -6.48
N CYS A 309 32.72 15.27 -6.76
CA CYS A 309 33.89 14.51 -7.18
C CYS A 309 34.39 14.96 -8.55
N SER A 310 35.68 14.81 -8.81
CA SER A 310 36.27 15.07 -10.13
C SER A 310 35.67 14.19 -11.22
N ASP A 311 35.30 12.96 -10.87
CA ASP A 311 34.57 12.02 -11.70
C ASP A 311 33.41 11.42 -10.88
N ALA A 312 32.19 11.90 -11.16
CA ALA A 312 30.98 11.45 -10.48
C ALA A 312 30.72 9.95 -10.66
N THR A 313 31.19 9.34 -11.75
CA THR A 313 30.95 7.91 -12.04
C THR A 313 31.69 6.99 -11.06
N LYS A 314 32.79 7.45 -10.47
CA LYS A 314 33.59 6.70 -9.49
C LYS A 314 33.11 6.89 -8.06
N PHE A 315 32.10 7.74 -7.83
CA PHE A 315 31.52 7.92 -6.52
C PHE A 315 30.94 6.60 -6.00
N LYS A 316 31.27 6.24 -4.75
CA LYS A 316 30.81 5.02 -4.12
C LYS A 316 29.54 5.30 -3.31
N SER A 317 28.41 4.81 -3.80
CA SER A 317 27.11 5.04 -3.16
C SER A 317 26.62 3.84 -2.36
N SER A 318 25.97 4.13 -1.23
CA SER A 318 25.27 3.16 -0.39
C SER A 318 23.74 3.22 -0.49
N ILE A 319 23.20 4.22 -1.20
CA ILE A 319 21.76 4.46 -1.29
C ILE A 319 21.07 3.32 -2.04
N PRO A 320 20.06 2.66 -1.44
CA PRO A 320 19.20 1.74 -2.16
C PRO A 320 18.31 2.50 -3.15
N VAL A 321 18.44 2.21 -4.44
CA VAL A 321 17.56 2.74 -5.48
C VAL A 321 16.37 1.82 -5.66
N GLN A 322 15.17 2.39 -5.59
CA GLN A 322 13.89 1.67 -5.60
C GLN A 322 13.30 1.62 -7.00
N GLN A 323 12.77 0.46 -7.40
CA GLN A 323 11.96 0.27 -8.60
C GLN A 323 10.60 -0.29 -8.18
N ASP A 324 9.52 0.46 -8.44
CA ASP A 324 8.17 0.14 -7.98
C ASP A 324 7.34 -0.50 -9.11
N GLY A 325 6.65 -1.61 -8.82
CA GLY A 325 5.75 -2.27 -9.78
C GLY A 325 4.51 -1.43 -10.08
N THR A 326 4.12 -1.34 -11.36
CA THR A 326 2.91 -0.60 -11.77
C THR A 326 1.63 -1.34 -11.37
N CYS A 327 1.07 -1.06 -10.19
CA CYS A 327 -0.15 -1.71 -9.69
C CYS A 327 -0.03 -3.24 -9.71
N ASN A 328 0.95 -3.76 -8.97
CA ASN A 328 1.43 -5.14 -9.08
C ASN A 328 0.35 -6.23 -9.12
N GLY A 329 -0.71 -6.13 -8.31
CA GLY A 329 -1.81 -7.11 -8.38
C GLY A 329 -2.51 -7.18 -9.73
N LEU A 330 -2.70 -6.04 -10.41
CA LEU A 330 -3.27 -6.01 -11.75
C LEU A 330 -2.28 -6.54 -12.80
N GLN A 331 -0.98 -6.34 -12.61
CA GLN A 331 0.05 -6.99 -13.45
C GLN A 331 -0.09 -8.51 -13.36
N HIS A 332 -0.18 -9.04 -12.15
CA HIS A 332 -0.34 -10.48 -11.93
C HIS A 332 -1.65 -11.02 -12.50
N TYR A 333 -2.76 -10.28 -12.41
CA TYR A 333 -4.02 -10.68 -13.05
C TYR A 333 -3.98 -10.62 -14.57
N ALA A 334 -3.39 -9.55 -15.14
CA ALA A 334 -3.24 -9.40 -16.58
C ALA A 334 -2.40 -10.55 -17.15
N ALA A 335 -1.30 -10.93 -16.47
CA ALA A 335 -0.50 -12.07 -16.87
C ALA A 335 -1.23 -13.41 -16.69
N LEU A 336 -1.90 -13.63 -15.56
CA LEU A 336 -2.65 -14.85 -15.28
C LEU A 336 -3.78 -15.09 -16.29
N GLY A 337 -4.45 -14.01 -16.71
CA GLY A 337 -5.48 -14.05 -17.74
C GLY A 337 -4.96 -13.92 -19.16
N LYS A 338 -3.67 -13.65 -19.36
CA LYS A 338 -3.09 -13.20 -20.64
C LYS A 338 -3.94 -12.09 -21.31
N ASP A 339 -4.32 -11.09 -20.53
CA ASP A 339 -5.17 -9.97 -20.94
C ASP A 339 -4.34 -8.85 -21.58
N LYS A 340 -4.43 -8.69 -22.91
CA LYS A 340 -3.63 -7.72 -23.66
C LYS A 340 -3.95 -6.26 -23.26
N ASN A 341 -5.22 -5.93 -23.09
CA ASN A 341 -5.65 -4.57 -22.73
C ASN A 341 -5.24 -4.25 -21.29
N GLY A 342 -5.49 -5.20 -20.38
CA GLY A 342 -5.02 -5.10 -19.00
C GLY A 342 -3.50 -4.95 -18.92
N GLY A 343 -2.76 -5.77 -19.68
CA GLY A 343 -1.30 -5.77 -19.74
C GLY A 343 -0.70 -4.45 -20.25
N LYS A 344 -1.32 -3.82 -21.25
CA LYS A 344 -0.93 -2.46 -21.70
C LYS A 344 -1.10 -1.45 -20.57
N ALA A 345 -2.25 -1.45 -19.90
CA ALA A 345 -2.57 -0.45 -18.88
C ALA A 345 -1.70 -0.53 -17.61
N VAL A 346 -0.99 -1.64 -17.41
CA VAL A 346 -0.11 -1.89 -16.24
C VAL A 346 1.36 -2.12 -16.64
N ASN A 347 1.75 -1.63 -17.81
CA ASN A 347 3.13 -1.65 -18.32
C ASN A 347 3.75 -3.05 -18.44
N ILE A 348 2.97 -4.10 -18.71
CA ILE A 348 3.53 -5.39 -19.16
C ILE A 348 3.96 -5.27 -20.63
N ILE A 349 3.15 -4.61 -21.45
CA ILE A 349 3.47 -4.33 -22.85
C ILE A 349 4.35 -3.07 -22.90
N PRO A 350 5.49 -3.08 -23.63
CA PRO A 350 6.35 -1.92 -23.80
C PRO A 350 5.61 -0.69 -24.35
N SER A 351 6.03 0.49 -23.89
CA SER A 351 5.50 1.79 -24.28
C SER A 351 6.57 2.85 -24.04
N ASP A 352 6.58 3.92 -24.84
CA ASP A 352 7.53 5.04 -24.71
C ASP A 352 7.23 5.90 -23.47
N GLU A 353 5.95 6.01 -23.11
CA GLU A 353 5.48 6.72 -21.93
C GLU A 353 4.91 5.75 -20.87
N PRO A 354 5.14 6.01 -19.57
CA PRO A 354 4.57 5.20 -18.49
C PRO A 354 3.04 5.23 -18.53
N GLN A 355 2.41 4.06 -18.53
CA GLN A 355 0.95 3.97 -18.44
C GLN A 355 0.50 4.13 -16.98
N ASP A 356 -0.52 4.96 -16.75
CA ASP A 356 -1.15 5.15 -15.44
C ASP A 356 -2.59 4.65 -15.48
N ILE A 357 -2.80 3.38 -15.08
CA ILE A 357 -4.14 2.75 -15.07
C ILE A 357 -5.21 3.61 -14.38
N TYR A 358 -4.84 4.35 -13.34
CA TYR A 358 -5.79 5.20 -12.62
C TYR A 358 -6.29 6.36 -13.47
N SER A 359 -5.42 6.96 -14.28
CA SER A 359 -5.79 8.04 -15.22
C SER A 359 -6.60 7.46 -16.38
N VAL A 360 -6.20 6.33 -16.95
CA VAL A 360 -6.98 5.63 -18.00
C VAL A 360 -8.42 5.34 -17.54
N VAL A 361 -8.60 4.78 -16.34
CA VAL A 361 -9.93 4.50 -15.79
C VAL A 361 -10.68 5.79 -15.48
N LEU A 362 -9.99 6.80 -14.95
CA LEU A 362 -10.59 8.10 -14.66
C LEU A 362 -11.13 8.76 -15.93
N ASP A 363 -10.44 8.68 -17.05
CA ASP A 363 -10.87 9.25 -18.34
C ASP A 363 -12.13 8.54 -18.87
N ILE A 364 -12.20 7.21 -18.73
CA ILE A 364 -13.40 6.44 -19.09
C ILE A 364 -14.57 6.81 -18.17
N VAL A 365 -14.33 6.88 -16.86
CA VAL A 365 -15.36 7.28 -15.87
C VAL A 365 -15.85 8.70 -16.17
N THR A 366 -14.93 9.63 -16.44
CA THR A 366 -15.26 11.01 -16.78
C THR A 366 -16.10 11.09 -18.05
N SER A 367 -15.71 10.36 -19.10
CA SER A 367 -16.48 10.29 -20.35
C SER A 367 -17.88 9.69 -20.15
N LYS A 368 -18.03 8.69 -19.27
CA LYS A 368 -19.33 8.10 -18.91
C LYS A 368 -20.21 9.10 -18.14
N ILE A 369 -19.64 9.84 -17.20
CA ILE A 369 -20.35 10.84 -16.40
C ILE A 369 -20.73 12.07 -17.25
N ARG A 370 -19.88 12.50 -18.20
CA ARG A 370 -20.22 13.58 -19.15
C ARG A 370 -21.47 13.26 -19.96
N ARG A 371 -21.62 12.01 -20.41
CA ARG A 371 -22.82 11.57 -21.15
C ARG A 371 -24.11 11.67 -20.34
N ASP A 372 -24.04 11.54 -19.01
CA ASP A 372 -25.21 11.72 -18.13
C ASP A 372 -25.61 13.20 -17.96
N LEU A 373 -24.77 14.18 -18.37
CA LEU A 373 -25.11 15.62 -18.33
C LEU A 373 -26.08 16.05 -19.43
N GLY A 374 -26.31 15.23 -20.47
CA GLY A 374 -27.30 15.53 -21.51
C GLY A 374 -26.76 16.13 -22.81
N THR A 375 -25.46 16.05 -23.11
CA THR A 375 -24.96 16.26 -24.47
C THR A 375 -24.86 14.92 -25.20
N GLY A 376 -25.79 14.64 -26.10
CA GLY A 376 -25.56 13.65 -27.14
C GLY A 376 -24.47 14.19 -28.06
N ASP A 377 -23.27 13.59 -28.02
CA ASP A 377 -22.28 13.77 -29.07
C ASP A 377 -22.77 13.03 -30.33
N ALA A 378 -23.66 13.68 -31.07
CA ALA A 378 -23.82 13.43 -32.49
C ALA A 378 -22.69 14.13 -33.22
N ASN A 379 -21.50 13.51 -33.27
CA ASN A 379 -20.65 13.54 -34.45
C ASN A 379 -19.43 12.62 -34.31
N SER A 380 -19.22 11.82 -35.36
CA SER A 380 -18.04 11.02 -35.73
C SER A 380 -17.75 9.73 -34.94
N ILE A 381 -18.21 8.59 -35.47
CA ILE A 381 -17.40 7.69 -36.31
C ILE A 381 -18.35 6.69 -37.01
N GLY A 382 -18.03 6.42 -38.27
CA GLY A 382 -18.91 5.86 -39.29
C GLY A 382 -19.44 4.45 -39.06
N SER A 383 -20.58 4.26 -39.71
CA SER A 383 -21.25 3.02 -40.11
C SER A 383 -20.32 1.82 -40.36
N ILE A 384 -20.55 0.73 -39.63
CA ILE A 384 -20.43 -0.63 -40.17
C ILE A 384 -21.73 -1.38 -39.88
N SER A 385 -22.36 -1.77 -40.96
CA SER A 385 -23.58 -2.55 -41.08
C SER A 385 -23.40 -4.01 -40.67
N SER A 386 -24.37 -4.50 -39.90
CA SER A 386 -24.98 -5.85 -39.96
C SER A 386 -24.08 -7.07 -40.18
N VAL A 387 -23.84 -7.84 -39.12
CA VAL A 387 -23.84 -9.31 -39.19
C VAL A 387 -24.60 -9.90 -37.98
N SER A 388 -25.43 -10.87 -38.32
CA SER A 388 -26.46 -11.59 -37.59
C SER A 388 -26.04 -12.27 -36.28
N LYS A 389 -26.89 -12.12 -35.26
CA LYS A 389 -26.98 -13.05 -34.11
C LYS A 389 -27.91 -14.20 -34.48
N SER A 390 -27.41 -15.43 -34.46
CA SER A 390 -28.22 -16.63 -34.24
C SER A 390 -28.19 -17.01 -32.75
N SER A 391 -29.38 -17.30 -32.23
CA SER A 391 -29.80 -18.04 -31.03
C SER A 391 -28.75 -18.97 -30.38
N CYS A 392 -28.69 -19.22 -29.07
CA CYS A 392 -29.73 -19.55 -28.06
C CYS A 392 -29.11 -19.23 -26.65
N VAL A 393 -29.78 -18.82 -25.56
CA VAL A 393 -30.87 -19.46 -24.80
C VAL A 393 -31.55 -18.40 -23.91
N SER A 394 -32.87 -18.37 -23.99
CA SER A 394 -33.91 -17.81 -23.09
C SER A 394 -33.59 -18.01 -21.59
N SER A 395 -33.92 -17.15 -20.63
CA SER A 395 -35.13 -16.37 -20.43
C SER A 395 -34.87 -15.35 -19.31
N LEU A 396 -34.99 -14.06 -19.60
CA LEU A 396 -35.48 -13.08 -18.63
C LEU A 396 -36.11 -11.94 -19.44
N SER A 397 -37.43 -11.96 -19.47
CA SER A 397 -38.29 -11.02 -20.17
C SER A 397 -38.05 -9.57 -19.74
N SER A 398 -37.64 -8.77 -20.72
CA SER A 398 -38.11 -7.43 -21.02
C SER A 398 -38.98 -6.73 -19.97
N SER A 399 -38.35 -5.82 -19.21
CA SER A 399 -38.91 -4.54 -18.75
C SER A 399 -37.74 -3.64 -18.36
N ARG A 400 -37.12 -2.99 -19.36
CA ARG A 400 -36.23 -1.83 -19.13
C ARG A 400 -37.10 -0.61 -18.86
N GLY A 401 -37.78 -0.63 -17.71
CA GLY A 401 -38.36 0.54 -17.10
C GLY A 401 -37.29 1.22 -16.27
N CYS A 402 -37.13 2.53 -16.48
CA CYS A 402 -36.44 3.43 -15.56
C CYS A 402 -36.84 3.06 -14.12
N ARG A 403 -35.89 2.59 -13.31
CA ARG A 403 -36.12 2.54 -11.87
C ARG A 403 -36.21 3.99 -11.43
N ASP A 404 -37.41 4.43 -11.14
CA ASP A 404 -37.68 5.71 -10.53
C ASP A 404 -37.01 5.73 -9.15
N TRP A 405 -36.04 6.64 -8.96
CA TRP A 405 -35.28 6.75 -7.72
C TRP A 405 -36.08 7.67 -6.79
N GLY A 406 -37.00 7.10 -6.02
CA GLY A 406 -37.82 7.81 -5.05
C GLY A 406 -37.01 8.82 -4.22
N ASN A 407 -37.42 10.09 -4.29
CA ASN A 407 -36.88 11.28 -3.64
C ASN A 407 -35.41 11.67 -3.96
N GLY A 408 -35.26 12.70 -4.82
CA GLY A 408 -34.20 13.72 -4.80
C GLY A 408 -32.87 13.41 -5.49
N LEU A 409 -32.53 14.13 -6.57
CA LEU A 409 -31.33 14.07 -7.44
C LEU A 409 -31.40 13.06 -8.58
N SER A 410 -31.55 13.58 -9.81
CA SER A 410 -31.43 12.87 -11.07
C SER A 410 -29.99 12.44 -11.37
N ARG A 411 -29.79 11.59 -12.40
CA ARG A 411 -28.44 11.24 -12.88
C ARG A 411 -27.67 12.47 -13.38
N GLY A 412 -28.37 13.40 -14.04
CA GLY A 412 -27.78 14.66 -14.49
C GLY A 412 -27.29 15.54 -13.34
N ASP A 413 -28.06 15.60 -12.24
CA ASP A 413 -27.67 16.37 -11.05
C ASP A 413 -26.40 15.80 -10.40
N LEU A 414 -26.32 14.46 -10.30
CA LEU A 414 -25.14 13.77 -9.76
C LEU A 414 -23.91 13.97 -10.66
N ALA A 415 -24.10 13.94 -11.98
CA ALA A 415 -23.04 14.24 -12.93
C ALA A 415 -22.56 15.69 -12.78
N ASN A 416 -23.49 16.66 -12.66
CA ASN A 416 -23.16 18.06 -12.46
C ASN A 416 -22.33 18.27 -11.19
N TYR A 417 -22.74 17.68 -10.07
CA TYR A 417 -21.96 17.74 -8.82
C TYR A 417 -20.54 17.19 -8.95
N CYS A 418 -20.31 16.17 -9.79
CA CYS A 418 -18.96 15.65 -10.01
C CYS A 418 -18.02 16.71 -10.58
N PHE A 419 -18.52 17.58 -11.47
CA PHE A 419 -17.76 18.66 -12.09
C PHE A 419 -17.70 19.91 -11.20
N THR A 420 -18.83 20.32 -10.60
CA THR A 420 -18.88 21.50 -9.72
C THR A 420 -17.89 21.39 -8.55
N TYR A 421 -17.78 20.20 -7.96
CA TYR A 421 -16.88 19.95 -6.83
C TYR A 421 -15.54 19.32 -7.23
N ASP A 422 -15.26 19.21 -8.53
CA ASP A 422 -13.99 18.71 -9.07
C ASP A 422 -13.57 17.36 -8.44
N LEU A 423 -14.53 16.42 -8.42
CA LEU A 423 -14.41 15.12 -7.76
C LEU A 423 -13.73 14.05 -8.62
N LEU A 424 -13.64 14.28 -9.94
CA LEU A 424 -13.07 13.36 -10.91
C LEU A 424 -11.54 13.47 -10.92
N LYS A 425 -10.93 13.06 -9.80
CA LYS A 425 -9.48 13.10 -9.60
C LYS A 425 -8.91 11.72 -9.34
N ARG A 426 -7.66 11.50 -9.75
CA ARG A 426 -6.89 10.28 -9.50
C ARG A 426 -6.95 9.84 -8.03
N LYS A 427 -6.85 10.79 -7.09
CA LYS A 427 -6.90 10.52 -5.63
C LYS A 427 -8.22 9.90 -5.15
N VAL A 428 -9.33 10.11 -5.87
CA VAL A 428 -10.66 9.57 -5.54
C VAL A 428 -10.79 8.14 -6.06
N VAL A 429 -10.34 7.87 -7.28
CA VAL A 429 -10.50 6.55 -7.93
C VAL A 429 -9.41 5.54 -7.55
N LYS A 430 -8.19 6.01 -7.19
CA LYS A 430 -6.99 5.18 -6.99
C LYS A 430 -7.22 4.00 -6.06
N GLN A 431 -7.73 4.26 -4.84
CA GLN A 431 -7.90 3.21 -3.84
C GLN A 431 -8.89 2.12 -4.30
N THR A 432 -9.97 2.52 -4.97
CA THR A 432 -10.98 1.61 -5.47
C THR A 432 -10.46 0.75 -6.60
N ILE A 433 -9.74 1.34 -7.56
CA ILE A 433 -9.09 0.61 -8.66
C ILE A 433 -8.09 -0.40 -8.13
N MET A 434 -7.25 0.00 -7.16
CA MET A 434 -6.27 -0.91 -6.55
C MET A 434 -6.94 -2.13 -5.90
N THR A 435 -8.13 -1.98 -5.32
CA THR A 435 -8.70 -2.99 -4.41
C THR A 435 -9.80 -3.86 -5.00
N ILE A 436 -10.41 -3.48 -6.14
CA ILE A 436 -11.46 -4.28 -6.80
C ILE A 436 -10.98 -5.69 -7.16
N CYS A 437 -9.77 -5.79 -7.70
CA CYS A 437 -9.17 -7.08 -8.09
C CYS A 437 -8.73 -7.91 -6.87
N TYR A 438 -8.58 -7.27 -5.71
CA TYR A 438 -8.32 -7.91 -4.42
C TYR A 438 -9.59 -8.30 -3.66
N GLY A 439 -10.74 -8.39 -4.34
CA GLY A 439 -11.96 -8.91 -3.71
C GLY A 439 -12.85 -7.87 -3.04
N VAL A 440 -12.56 -6.57 -3.21
CA VAL A 440 -13.50 -5.52 -2.77
C VAL A 440 -14.86 -5.70 -3.45
N THR A 441 -15.91 -5.58 -2.64
CA THR A 441 -17.31 -5.63 -3.06
C THR A 441 -17.77 -4.25 -3.54
N SER A 442 -18.88 -4.18 -4.27
CA SER A 442 -19.45 -2.89 -4.70
C SER A 442 -19.75 -1.94 -3.53
N ILE A 443 -20.14 -2.49 -2.37
CA ILE A 443 -20.36 -1.72 -1.13
C ILE A 443 -19.02 -1.20 -0.57
N GLY A 444 -17.98 -2.03 -0.57
CA GLY A 444 -16.64 -1.62 -0.14
C GLY A 444 -16.06 -0.53 -1.04
N ALA A 445 -16.23 -0.66 -2.36
CA ALA A 445 -15.83 0.34 -3.34
C ALA A 445 -16.55 1.69 -3.11
N LYS A 446 -17.87 1.66 -2.92
CA LYS A 446 -18.66 2.84 -2.54
C LYS A 446 -18.11 3.50 -1.28
N ASN A 447 -17.80 2.73 -0.24
CA ASN A 447 -17.33 3.27 1.03
C ASN A 447 -15.94 3.93 0.90
N GLN A 448 -15.06 3.40 0.05
CA GLN A 448 -13.77 4.02 -0.23
C GLN A 448 -13.92 5.35 -0.96
N VAL A 449 -14.74 5.38 -2.02
CA VAL A 449 -15.08 6.62 -2.74
C VAL A 449 -15.71 7.63 -1.79
N LYS A 450 -16.66 7.19 -0.96
CA LYS A 450 -17.32 8.01 0.06
C LYS A 450 -16.33 8.65 1.02
N GLY A 451 -15.39 7.88 1.56
CA GLY A 451 -14.34 8.42 2.43
C GLY A 451 -13.54 9.54 1.74
N LYS A 452 -13.24 9.41 0.44
CA LYS A 452 -12.55 10.46 -0.33
C LYS A 452 -13.42 11.69 -0.56
N ILE A 453 -14.68 11.52 -0.95
CA ILE A 453 -15.62 12.63 -1.18
C ILE A 453 -15.91 13.37 0.13
N GLN A 454 -16.13 12.66 1.24
CA GLN A 454 -16.35 13.26 2.55
C GLN A 454 -15.17 14.13 3.00
N ASN A 455 -13.94 13.70 2.70
CA ASN A 455 -12.75 14.50 3.01
C ASN A 455 -12.63 15.76 2.13
N MET A 456 -13.22 15.76 0.93
CA MET A 456 -13.16 16.90 0.01
C MET A 456 -14.28 17.91 0.24
N ILE A 457 -15.51 17.44 0.43
CA ILE A 457 -16.73 18.27 0.43
C ILE A 457 -17.72 17.93 1.54
N GLY A 458 -17.26 17.23 2.59
CA GLY A 458 -18.13 16.74 3.67
C GLY A 458 -18.84 17.83 4.49
N LYS A 459 -18.44 19.10 4.32
CA LYS A 459 -19.09 20.26 4.95
C LYS A 459 -20.10 20.95 4.03
N ASP A 460 -20.00 20.71 2.72
CA ASP A 460 -20.74 21.46 1.71
C ASP A 460 -22.03 20.75 1.28
N LEU A 461 -22.06 19.41 1.41
CA LEU A 461 -23.20 18.57 1.04
C LEU A 461 -23.67 17.72 2.22
N ASP A 462 -24.97 17.43 2.24
CA ASP A 462 -25.57 16.53 3.22
C ASP A 462 -25.11 15.08 3.02
N LYS A 463 -25.22 14.27 4.08
CA LYS A 463 -24.76 12.88 4.09
C LYS A 463 -25.47 12.01 3.04
N ASN A 464 -26.73 12.29 2.70
CA ASN A 464 -27.49 11.50 1.74
C ASN A 464 -27.01 11.76 0.31
N THR A 465 -26.81 13.03 -0.04
CA THR A 465 -26.21 13.43 -1.33
C THR A 465 -24.83 12.81 -1.51
N ILE A 466 -23.97 12.90 -0.51
CA ILE A 466 -22.64 12.26 -0.54
C ILE A 466 -22.76 10.75 -0.75
N ASN A 467 -23.69 10.08 -0.07
CA ASN A 467 -23.91 8.64 -0.24
C ASN A 467 -24.32 8.26 -1.68
N ARG A 468 -25.21 9.05 -2.29
CA ARG A 468 -25.67 8.83 -3.68
C ARG A 468 -24.54 9.10 -4.67
N LEU A 469 -23.82 10.21 -4.51
CA LEU A 469 -22.69 10.60 -5.34
C LEU A 469 -21.58 9.54 -5.30
N SER A 470 -21.28 9.02 -4.10
CA SER A 470 -20.30 7.96 -3.91
C SER A 470 -20.72 6.65 -4.59
N GLN A 471 -22.01 6.30 -4.55
CA GLN A 471 -22.54 5.13 -5.24
C GLN A 471 -22.43 5.30 -6.76
N TYR A 472 -22.80 6.48 -7.26
CA TYR A 472 -22.80 6.83 -8.68
C TYR A 472 -21.39 6.72 -9.27
N ILE A 473 -20.40 7.40 -8.67
CA ILE A 473 -19.00 7.33 -9.10
C ILE A 473 -18.46 5.88 -8.96
N SER A 474 -18.74 5.20 -7.84
CA SER A 474 -18.24 3.83 -7.63
C SER A 474 -18.78 2.84 -8.66
N ASN A 475 -20.02 3.00 -9.13
CA ASN A 475 -20.60 2.13 -10.15
C ASN A 475 -19.83 2.28 -11.47
N TYR A 476 -19.54 3.52 -11.89
CA TYR A 476 -18.78 3.77 -13.10
C TYR A 476 -17.33 3.31 -13.03
N ILE A 477 -16.68 3.42 -11.86
CA ILE A 477 -15.35 2.84 -11.66
C ILE A 477 -15.42 1.32 -11.88
N PHE A 478 -16.40 0.65 -11.28
CA PHE A 478 -16.53 -0.81 -11.36
C PHE A 478 -16.82 -1.29 -12.79
N GLU A 479 -17.72 -0.61 -13.50
CA GLU A 479 -18.02 -0.88 -14.91
C GLU A 479 -16.78 -0.72 -15.79
N SER A 480 -16.03 0.38 -15.62
CA SER A 480 -14.84 0.67 -16.42
C SER A 480 -13.69 -0.29 -16.14
N ILE A 481 -13.49 -0.72 -14.90
CA ILE A 481 -12.51 -1.77 -14.56
C ILE A 481 -12.91 -3.12 -15.14
N SER A 482 -14.21 -3.46 -15.10
CA SER A 482 -14.69 -4.73 -15.64
C SER A 482 -14.56 -4.81 -17.17
N GLU A 483 -14.57 -3.65 -17.84
CA GLU A 483 -14.32 -3.50 -19.27
C GLU A 483 -12.83 -3.71 -19.62
N ILE A 484 -11.92 -3.07 -18.88
CA ILE A 484 -10.47 -3.20 -19.11
C ILE A 484 -9.93 -4.58 -18.71
N PHE A 485 -10.32 -5.08 -17.54
CA PHE A 485 -9.79 -6.32 -16.94
C PHE A 485 -10.83 -7.45 -16.95
N LYS A 486 -11.47 -7.66 -18.10
CA LYS A 486 -12.53 -8.66 -18.26
C LYS A 486 -12.05 -10.05 -17.84
N ARG A 487 -10.82 -10.43 -18.19
CA ARG A 487 -10.27 -11.76 -17.86
C ARG A 487 -9.98 -11.92 -16.37
N ALA A 488 -9.51 -10.86 -15.71
CA ALA A 488 -9.33 -10.87 -14.25
C ALA A 488 -10.65 -11.13 -13.52
N MET A 489 -11.75 -10.52 -14.00
CA MET A 489 -13.09 -10.73 -13.42
C MET A 489 -13.61 -12.16 -13.63
N ILE A 490 -13.30 -12.78 -14.77
CA ILE A 490 -13.62 -14.19 -15.04
C ILE A 490 -12.85 -15.10 -14.07
N ILE A 491 -11.54 -14.89 -13.90
CA ILE A 491 -10.71 -15.66 -12.95
C ILE A 491 -11.22 -15.50 -11.52
N LYS A 492 -11.55 -14.28 -11.09
CA LYS A 492 -12.15 -14.02 -9.77
C LYS A 492 -13.46 -14.78 -9.58
N LYS A 493 -14.31 -14.85 -10.61
CA LYS A 493 -15.55 -15.66 -10.57
C LYS A 493 -15.22 -17.15 -10.44
N TRP A 494 -14.21 -17.64 -11.14
CA TRP A 494 -13.75 -19.01 -11.03
C TRP A 494 -13.23 -19.35 -9.61
N PHE A 495 -12.44 -18.46 -9.00
CA PHE A 495 -12.00 -18.58 -7.60
C PHE A 495 -13.17 -18.62 -6.61
N ASN A 496 -14.26 -17.89 -6.86
CA ASN A 496 -15.47 -18.00 -6.04
C ASN A 496 -16.12 -19.39 -6.13
N ASN A 497 -16.09 -20.04 -7.30
CA ASN A 497 -16.62 -21.39 -7.47
C ASN A 497 -15.77 -22.42 -6.70
N LEU A 498 -14.44 -22.31 -6.77
CA LEU A 498 -13.52 -23.12 -5.96
C LEU A 498 -13.81 -22.98 -4.46
N SER A 499 -13.95 -21.73 -4.02
CA SER A 499 -14.24 -21.40 -2.62
C SER A 499 -15.59 -21.95 -2.15
N LYS A 500 -16.58 -22.02 -3.05
CA LYS A 500 -17.92 -22.54 -2.72
C LYS A 500 -17.84 -24.03 -2.37
N VAL A 501 -17.13 -24.81 -3.18
CA VAL A 501 -16.99 -26.26 -2.97
C VAL A 501 -16.24 -26.56 -1.66
N THR A 502 -15.14 -25.86 -1.37
CA THR A 502 -14.40 -26.06 -0.11
C THR A 502 -15.21 -25.62 1.11
N ASN A 503 -16.00 -24.54 0.99
CA ASN A 503 -16.89 -24.08 2.06
C ASN A 503 -18.06 -25.04 2.34
N GLU A 504 -18.58 -25.73 1.32
CA GLU A 504 -19.60 -26.79 1.49
C GLU A 504 -19.05 -27.95 2.32
N LEU A 505 -17.78 -28.30 2.10
CA LEU A 505 -17.06 -29.37 2.81
C LEU A 505 -16.45 -28.91 4.14
N ASN A 506 -16.55 -27.62 4.49
CA ASN A 506 -15.92 -27.00 5.67
C ASN A 506 -14.40 -27.25 5.76
N ILE A 507 -13.72 -27.24 4.61
CA ILE A 507 -12.25 -27.35 4.50
C ILE A 507 -11.64 -26.05 3.99
N PRO A 508 -10.48 -25.62 4.52
CA PRO A 508 -9.89 -24.35 4.13
C PRO A 508 -9.38 -24.40 2.69
N ILE A 509 -9.34 -23.24 2.06
CA ILE A 509 -8.72 -23.10 0.75
C ILE A 509 -7.21 -23.24 0.92
N THR A 510 -6.62 -24.17 0.16
CA THR A 510 -5.17 -24.38 0.09
C THR A 510 -4.71 -24.42 -1.36
N TRP A 511 -3.48 -24.03 -1.61
CA TRP A 511 -2.80 -24.12 -2.90
C TRP A 511 -1.30 -24.22 -2.67
N ILE A 512 -0.54 -24.56 -3.72
CA ILE A 512 0.92 -24.48 -3.71
C ILE A 512 1.28 -23.29 -4.60
N SER A 513 2.04 -22.34 -4.07
CA SER A 513 2.53 -21.21 -4.87
C SER A 513 3.60 -21.68 -5.86
N PRO A 514 3.86 -20.92 -6.94
CA PRO A 514 4.87 -21.31 -7.93
C PRO A 514 6.30 -21.45 -7.37
N ILE A 515 6.64 -20.75 -6.27
CA ILE A 515 7.94 -20.96 -5.60
C ILE A 515 7.99 -22.26 -4.78
N GLY A 516 6.89 -23.01 -4.71
CA GLY A 516 6.76 -24.28 -3.98
C GLY A 516 6.21 -24.16 -2.57
N LEU A 517 5.71 -22.99 -2.14
CA LEU A 517 5.18 -22.80 -0.78
C LEU A 517 3.74 -23.33 -0.70
N PRO A 518 3.43 -24.29 0.21
CA PRO A 518 2.06 -24.64 0.52
C PRO A 518 1.38 -23.52 1.32
N CYS A 519 0.27 -23.01 0.82
CA CYS A 519 -0.51 -21.93 1.42
C CYS A 519 -1.87 -22.45 1.92
N GLU A 520 -2.29 -22.05 3.13
CA GLU A 520 -3.64 -22.30 3.66
C GLU A 520 -4.25 -21.01 4.20
N GLN A 521 -5.52 -20.75 3.87
CA GLN A 521 -6.23 -19.62 4.46
C GLN A 521 -6.64 -19.88 5.91
N PRO A 522 -6.21 -19.04 6.87
CA PRO A 522 -6.44 -19.28 8.30
C PRO A 522 -7.84 -18.89 8.79
N TYR A 523 -8.80 -18.58 7.92
CA TYR A 523 -10.05 -17.95 8.33
C TYR A 523 -11.04 -18.93 8.97
N ARG A 524 -11.12 -18.89 10.30
CA ARG A 524 -12.01 -19.72 11.12
C ARG A 524 -12.88 -18.86 12.04
N LEU A 525 -14.01 -19.40 12.49
CA LEU A 525 -14.87 -18.76 13.49
C LEU A 525 -14.25 -18.97 14.87
N GLY A 526 -13.75 -17.89 15.48
CA GLY A 526 -13.18 -17.96 16.82
C GLY A 526 -14.25 -18.02 17.89
N ASN A 527 -14.04 -18.87 18.89
CA ASN A 527 -14.86 -18.94 20.09
C ASN A 527 -14.26 -18.00 21.15
N ARG A 528 -15.01 -16.96 21.51
CA ARG A 528 -14.59 -15.99 22.52
C ARG A 528 -14.85 -16.56 23.92
N ILE A 529 -13.80 -16.66 24.72
CA ILE A 529 -13.81 -17.09 26.12
C ILE A 529 -13.45 -15.88 26.96
N LEU A 530 -14.32 -15.48 27.89
CA LEU A 530 -14.03 -14.43 28.84
C LEU A 530 -13.47 -15.05 30.12
N VAL A 531 -12.22 -14.73 30.45
CA VAL A 531 -11.54 -15.17 31.67
C VAL A 531 -11.58 -14.02 32.66
N ASN A 532 -12.40 -14.15 33.70
CA ASN A 532 -12.46 -13.16 34.77
C ASN A 532 -11.35 -13.42 35.79
N THR A 533 -10.60 -12.37 36.14
CA THR A 533 -9.61 -12.38 37.22
C THR A 533 -10.03 -11.35 38.28
N PRO A 534 -9.48 -11.38 39.51
CA PRO A 534 -9.81 -10.39 40.55
C PRO A 534 -9.52 -8.93 40.16
N LEU A 535 -8.61 -8.69 39.20
CA LEU A 535 -8.20 -7.34 38.78
C LEU A 535 -8.87 -6.88 37.47
N GLN A 536 -9.21 -7.82 36.58
CA GLN A 536 -9.74 -7.52 35.24
C GLN A 536 -10.35 -8.74 34.56
N SER A 537 -11.14 -8.52 33.51
CA SER A 537 -11.62 -9.57 32.62
C SER A 537 -10.79 -9.61 31.32
N VAL A 538 -10.22 -10.76 31.01
CA VAL A 538 -9.41 -10.99 29.79
C VAL A 538 -10.22 -11.80 28.79
N SER A 539 -10.36 -11.28 27.57
CA SER A 539 -11.04 -12.00 26.48
C SER A 539 -10.03 -12.78 25.64
N VAL A 540 -10.11 -14.11 25.66
CA VAL A 540 -9.29 -15.02 24.85
C VAL A 540 -10.14 -15.54 23.68
N ILE A 541 -9.55 -15.70 22.49
CA ILE A 541 -10.22 -16.30 21.33
C ILE A 541 -9.56 -17.64 21.03
N SER A 542 -10.33 -18.72 21.11
CA SER A 542 -9.88 -20.07 20.73
C SER A 542 -10.39 -20.45 19.34
N TYR A 543 -9.54 -21.12 18.56
CA TYR A 543 -9.88 -21.63 17.22
C TYR A 543 -9.88 -23.17 17.15
N GLN A 544 -9.75 -23.85 18.29
CA GLN A 544 -9.73 -25.30 18.33
C GLN A 544 -11.09 -25.86 17.85
N ASN A 545 -11.05 -26.82 16.92
CA ASN A 545 -12.22 -27.45 16.29
C ASN A 545 -13.23 -26.45 15.69
N SER A 546 -12.77 -25.25 15.31
CA SER A 546 -13.63 -24.20 14.79
C SER A 546 -14.08 -24.45 13.35
N LEU A 547 -15.36 -24.14 13.08
CA LEU A 547 -15.89 -24.04 11.73
C LEU A 547 -15.19 -22.92 10.95
N LEU A 548 -15.20 -23.02 9.62
CA LEU A 548 -14.61 -21.98 8.79
C LEU A 548 -15.46 -20.73 8.72
N HIS A 549 -14.79 -19.58 8.66
CA HIS A 549 -15.47 -18.34 8.32
C HIS A 549 -15.69 -18.26 6.80
N LYS A 550 -16.73 -18.93 6.30
CA LYS A 550 -17.01 -19.14 4.85
C LYS A 550 -16.89 -17.88 3.99
N ASN A 551 -17.41 -16.75 4.45
CA ASN A 551 -17.32 -15.48 3.71
C ASN A 551 -15.88 -14.93 3.62
N LYS A 552 -15.07 -15.06 4.68
CA LYS A 552 -13.66 -14.62 4.67
C LYS A 552 -12.79 -15.55 3.82
N GLN A 553 -13.05 -16.86 3.85
CA GLN A 553 -12.44 -17.83 2.92
C GLN A 553 -12.65 -17.39 1.46
N ARG A 554 -13.92 -17.23 1.07
CA ARG A 554 -14.29 -16.84 -0.30
C ARG A 554 -13.73 -15.48 -0.72
N LEU A 555 -13.95 -14.43 0.07
CA LEU A 555 -13.54 -13.06 -0.30
C LEU A 555 -12.02 -12.86 -0.21
N GLY A 556 -11.35 -13.57 0.70
CA GLY A 556 -9.90 -13.49 0.88
C GLY A 556 -9.11 -14.33 -0.12
N PHE A 557 -9.74 -15.24 -0.87
CA PHE A 557 -8.98 -16.15 -1.74
C PHE A 557 -8.31 -15.45 -2.93
N PRO A 558 -9.03 -14.65 -3.74
CA PRO A 558 -8.41 -13.91 -4.83
C PRO A 558 -7.19 -13.05 -4.41
N PRO A 559 -7.27 -12.20 -3.36
CA PRO A 559 -6.11 -11.42 -2.94
C PRO A 559 -4.98 -12.26 -2.37
N ASN A 560 -5.28 -13.28 -1.54
CA ASN A 560 -4.22 -14.10 -0.95
C ASN A 560 -3.49 -14.92 -2.01
N PHE A 561 -4.19 -15.37 -3.05
CA PHE A 561 -3.57 -16.08 -4.17
C PHE A 561 -2.63 -15.17 -4.95
N VAL A 562 -3.08 -13.97 -5.34
CA VAL A 562 -2.21 -12.99 -6.02
C VAL A 562 -1.02 -12.58 -5.16
N HIS A 563 -1.21 -12.42 -3.86
CA HIS A 563 -0.12 -12.15 -2.91
C HIS A 563 0.89 -13.30 -2.81
N SER A 564 0.51 -14.53 -3.12
CA SER A 564 1.48 -15.63 -3.21
C SER A 564 2.25 -15.64 -4.54
N LEU A 565 1.66 -15.07 -5.60
CA LEU A 565 2.35 -14.88 -6.89
C LEU A 565 3.39 -13.76 -6.79
N ASP A 566 3.04 -12.64 -6.16
CA ASP A 566 3.99 -11.53 -5.95
C ASP A 566 5.15 -11.93 -5.02
N ALA A 567 4.86 -12.69 -3.96
CA ALA A 567 5.90 -13.25 -3.10
C ALA A 567 6.82 -14.22 -3.86
N SER A 568 6.25 -15.07 -4.73
CA SER A 568 7.04 -15.97 -5.57
C SER A 568 7.93 -15.20 -6.54
N HIS A 569 7.40 -14.16 -7.20
CA HIS A 569 8.15 -13.28 -8.11
C HIS A 569 9.30 -12.58 -7.40
N LEU A 570 9.07 -12.06 -6.19
CA LEU A 570 10.09 -11.44 -5.36
C LEU A 570 11.17 -12.47 -5.01
N MET A 571 10.79 -13.65 -4.51
CA MET A 571 11.75 -14.69 -4.10
C MET A 571 12.62 -15.16 -5.27
N MET A 572 12.06 -15.36 -6.45
CA MET A 572 12.81 -15.72 -7.67
C MET A 572 13.82 -14.62 -8.04
N THR A 573 13.42 -13.36 -7.92
CA THR A 573 14.31 -12.22 -8.20
C THR A 573 15.41 -12.09 -7.14
N ALA A 574 15.06 -12.27 -5.87
CA ALA A 574 16.00 -12.24 -4.76
C ALA A 574 17.04 -13.36 -4.86
N GLU A 575 16.65 -14.55 -5.31
CA GLU A 575 17.57 -15.66 -5.57
C GLU A 575 18.63 -15.28 -6.63
N LYS A 576 18.21 -14.66 -7.74
CA LYS A 576 19.14 -14.16 -8.76
C LYS A 576 20.07 -13.08 -8.22
N MET A 577 19.54 -12.12 -7.48
CA MET A 577 20.32 -11.00 -6.94
C MET A 577 21.31 -11.45 -5.85
N LEU A 578 20.83 -12.12 -4.81
CA LEU A 578 21.60 -12.42 -3.60
C LEU A 578 22.44 -13.68 -3.73
N ILE A 579 21.87 -14.76 -4.26
CA ILE A 579 22.50 -16.09 -4.23
C ILE A 579 23.36 -16.29 -5.47
N GLN A 580 22.84 -15.96 -6.65
CA GLN A 580 23.55 -16.23 -7.92
C GLN A 580 24.59 -15.15 -8.26
N ASN A 581 24.37 -13.89 -7.83
CA ASN A 581 25.23 -12.76 -8.20
C ASN A 581 25.83 -11.99 -7.01
N ASN A 582 25.47 -12.34 -5.76
CA ASN A 582 25.99 -11.71 -4.55
C ASN A 582 25.83 -10.16 -4.53
N PHE A 583 24.69 -9.67 -5.01
CA PHE A 583 24.33 -8.26 -4.97
C PHE A 583 23.43 -7.96 -3.77
N SER A 584 23.64 -6.81 -3.12
CA SER A 584 22.71 -6.27 -2.12
C SER A 584 21.34 -6.06 -2.75
N PHE A 585 20.31 -6.65 -2.15
CA PHE A 585 18.93 -6.58 -2.61
C PHE A 585 17.99 -6.47 -1.42
N ALA A 586 17.01 -5.58 -1.51
CA ALA A 586 15.95 -5.46 -0.53
C ALA A 586 14.62 -5.28 -1.25
N ALA A 587 13.52 -5.54 -0.56
CA ALA A 587 12.21 -5.34 -1.17
C ALA A 587 11.13 -5.03 -0.15
N VAL A 588 10.20 -4.16 -0.54
CA VAL A 588 8.94 -3.92 0.16
C VAL A 588 7.82 -4.46 -0.71
N HIS A 589 7.63 -5.78 -0.65
CA HIS A 589 6.66 -6.50 -1.50
C HIS A 589 6.89 -6.24 -3.00
N ASP A 590 6.20 -5.26 -3.59
CA ASP A 590 6.25 -4.89 -5.01
C ASP A 590 7.21 -3.72 -5.32
N SER A 591 8.08 -3.35 -4.37
CA SER A 591 9.13 -2.33 -4.52
C SER A 591 10.51 -2.97 -4.32
N TYR A 592 11.35 -2.99 -5.35
CA TYR A 592 12.59 -3.79 -5.39
C TYR A 592 13.80 -2.88 -5.43
N TRP A 593 14.79 -3.13 -4.56
CA TRP A 593 15.86 -2.18 -4.28
C TRP A 593 17.23 -2.81 -4.49
N ALA A 594 18.15 -2.06 -5.09
CA ALA A 594 19.54 -2.44 -5.27
C ALA A 594 20.46 -1.20 -5.22
N HIS A 595 21.78 -1.41 -5.24
CA HIS A 595 22.71 -0.31 -5.52
C HIS A 595 22.42 0.29 -6.89
N ALA A 596 22.64 1.61 -7.04
CA ALA A 596 22.38 2.34 -8.27
C ALA A 596 23.03 1.71 -9.52
N CYS A 597 24.27 1.21 -9.40
CA CYS A 597 24.99 0.53 -10.47
C CYS A 597 24.35 -0.80 -10.91
N ASN A 598 23.54 -1.43 -10.06
CA ASN A 598 22.96 -2.75 -10.28
C ASN A 598 21.49 -2.67 -10.72
N VAL A 599 20.89 -1.48 -10.83
CA VAL A 599 19.45 -1.34 -11.13
C VAL A 599 19.07 -1.90 -12.50
N ASP A 600 19.89 -1.71 -13.53
CA ASP A 600 19.62 -2.27 -14.86
C ASP A 600 19.61 -3.81 -14.84
N ILE A 601 20.57 -4.42 -14.13
CA ILE A 601 20.64 -5.88 -13.96
C ILE A 601 19.45 -6.38 -13.13
N MET A 602 19.12 -5.68 -12.04
CA MET A 602 17.95 -5.99 -11.21
C MET A 602 16.66 -5.96 -12.05
N ASN A 603 16.47 -4.92 -12.87
CA ASN A 603 15.30 -4.80 -13.75
C ASN A 603 15.23 -5.93 -14.78
N THR A 604 16.37 -6.40 -15.29
CA THR A 604 16.44 -7.59 -16.14
C THR A 604 15.98 -8.84 -15.38
N PHE A 605 16.50 -9.06 -14.18
CA PHE A 605 16.13 -10.21 -13.34
C PHE A 605 14.67 -10.17 -12.89
N ILE A 606 14.11 -8.99 -12.61
CA ILE A 606 12.68 -8.79 -12.31
C ILE A 606 11.83 -9.29 -13.49
N ARG A 607 12.12 -8.81 -14.70
CA ARG A 607 11.35 -9.15 -15.91
C ARG A 607 11.49 -10.63 -16.24
N ASP A 608 12.71 -11.18 -16.19
CA ASP A 608 12.94 -12.60 -16.45
C ASP A 608 12.27 -13.53 -15.44
N SER A 609 12.29 -13.17 -14.16
CA SER A 609 11.61 -13.94 -13.12
C SER A 609 10.09 -13.90 -13.32
N PHE A 610 9.53 -12.76 -13.77
CA PHE A 610 8.13 -12.65 -14.11
C PHE A 610 7.74 -13.54 -15.30
N VAL A 611 8.54 -13.55 -16.38
CA VAL A 611 8.30 -14.44 -17.51
C VAL A 611 8.39 -15.91 -17.09
N THR A 612 9.43 -16.25 -16.31
CA THR A 612 9.63 -17.63 -15.83
C THR A 612 8.43 -18.09 -15.01
N LEU A 613 7.93 -17.25 -14.10
CA LEU A 613 6.76 -17.51 -13.27
C LEU A 613 5.51 -17.82 -14.12
N TYR A 614 5.26 -17.02 -15.16
CA TYR A 614 4.04 -17.13 -15.98
C TYR A 614 4.16 -18.05 -17.20
N ASN A 615 5.34 -18.62 -17.44
CA ASN A 615 5.49 -19.77 -18.33
C ASN A 615 4.91 -21.05 -17.73
N GLU A 616 4.72 -21.09 -16.40
CA GLU A 616 4.03 -22.19 -15.75
C GLU A 616 2.50 -22.12 -15.97
N PRO A 617 1.82 -23.28 -16.11
CA PRO A 617 0.38 -23.33 -16.26
C PRO A 617 -0.32 -23.17 -14.89
N ILE A 618 -0.17 -22.01 -14.24
CA ILE A 618 -0.58 -21.73 -12.85
C ILE A 618 -2.05 -22.10 -12.57
N LEU A 619 -2.99 -21.70 -13.45
CA LEU A 619 -4.43 -21.99 -13.28
C LEU A 619 -4.74 -23.48 -13.43
N GLU A 620 -4.01 -24.20 -14.28
CA GLU A 620 -4.17 -25.65 -14.42
C GLU A 620 -3.56 -26.39 -13.22
N ASN A 621 -2.41 -25.94 -12.73
CA ASN A 621 -1.76 -26.53 -11.56
C ASN A 621 -2.66 -26.47 -10.33
N ILE A 622 -3.31 -25.31 -10.07
CA ILE A 622 -4.27 -25.20 -8.97
C ILE A 622 -5.52 -26.06 -9.21
N TYR A 623 -6.01 -26.13 -10.44
CA TYR A 623 -7.17 -26.99 -10.76
C TYR A 623 -6.85 -28.46 -10.50
N LYS A 624 -5.71 -28.96 -10.99
CA LYS A 624 -5.22 -30.32 -10.74
C LYS A 624 -5.08 -30.60 -9.24
N ASN A 625 -4.50 -29.67 -8.48
CA ASN A 625 -4.37 -29.81 -7.02
C ASN A 625 -5.73 -29.94 -6.32
N PHE A 626 -6.71 -29.11 -6.70
CA PHE A 626 -8.08 -29.22 -6.19
C PHE A 626 -8.76 -30.53 -6.59
N ARG A 627 -8.57 -30.99 -7.84
CA ARG A 627 -9.12 -32.27 -8.32
C ARG A 627 -8.58 -33.45 -7.51
N MET A 628 -7.26 -33.50 -7.28
CA MET A 628 -6.63 -34.54 -6.47
C MET A 628 -7.11 -34.50 -5.02
N ARG A 629 -7.14 -33.31 -4.40
CA ARG A 629 -7.50 -33.14 -2.99
C ARG A 629 -8.98 -33.40 -2.69
N LEU A 630 -9.88 -33.05 -3.61
CA LEU A 630 -11.33 -33.09 -3.38
C LEU A 630 -12.02 -34.33 -3.97
N GLY A 631 -11.32 -35.14 -4.77
CA GLY A 631 -11.84 -36.37 -5.37
C GLY A 631 -13.18 -36.16 -6.08
N LYS A 632 -14.20 -36.95 -5.73
CA LYS A 632 -15.54 -36.90 -6.34
C LYS A 632 -16.21 -35.52 -6.25
N TYR A 633 -15.95 -34.74 -5.19
CA TYR A 633 -16.54 -33.41 -5.01
C TYR A 633 -15.97 -32.38 -5.98
N ALA A 634 -14.82 -32.66 -6.58
CA ALA A 634 -14.19 -31.78 -7.56
C ALA A 634 -14.91 -31.74 -8.91
N THR A 635 -15.89 -32.62 -9.14
CA THR A 635 -16.79 -32.59 -10.31
C THR A 635 -17.65 -31.32 -10.37
N LYS A 636 -17.90 -30.69 -9.21
CA LYS A 636 -18.59 -29.39 -9.10
C LYS A 636 -17.73 -28.20 -9.54
N ILE A 637 -16.44 -28.40 -9.79
CA ILE A 637 -15.50 -27.34 -10.14
C ILE A 637 -15.36 -27.29 -11.67
N PRO A 638 -15.75 -26.17 -12.32
CA PRO A 638 -15.54 -26.02 -13.75
C PRO A 638 -14.04 -25.97 -14.09
N PRO A 639 -13.64 -26.36 -15.30
CA PRO A 639 -12.26 -26.22 -15.75
C PRO A 639 -11.79 -24.75 -15.66
N PRO A 640 -10.48 -24.51 -15.64
CA PRO A 640 -9.93 -23.16 -15.68
C PRO A 640 -10.50 -22.33 -16.84
N PRO A 641 -10.70 -21.02 -16.65
CA PRO A 641 -11.15 -20.16 -17.73
C PRO A 641 -10.09 -20.04 -18.82
N GLU A 642 -10.54 -19.91 -20.07
CA GLU A 642 -9.64 -19.65 -21.20
C GLU A 642 -8.82 -18.37 -20.98
N GLN A 643 -7.52 -18.49 -21.23
CA GLN A 643 -6.59 -17.36 -21.22
C GLN A 643 -6.66 -16.60 -22.55
N GLY A 644 -6.14 -15.37 -22.56
CA GLY A 644 -6.00 -14.57 -23.76
C GLY A 644 -4.68 -14.75 -24.49
N GLU A 645 -4.38 -13.76 -25.31
CA GLU A 645 -3.29 -13.80 -26.29
C GLU A 645 -2.15 -12.83 -25.93
N LEU A 646 -2.12 -12.30 -24.70
CA LEU A 646 -0.97 -11.53 -24.24
C LEU A 646 0.27 -12.42 -24.22
N ASP A 647 1.26 -12.07 -25.02
CA ASP A 647 2.60 -12.60 -24.90
C ASP A 647 3.30 -11.95 -23.69
N ILE A 648 3.59 -12.76 -22.68
CA ILE A 648 4.26 -12.33 -21.46
C ILE A 648 5.72 -11.98 -21.72
N SER A 649 6.34 -12.53 -22.77
CA SER A 649 7.74 -12.29 -23.10
C SER A 649 8.06 -10.82 -23.36
N LEU A 650 7.06 -10.05 -23.81
CA LEU A 650 7.13 -8.61 -24.06
C LEU A 650 7.56 -7.80 -22.84
N VAL A 651 7.33 -8.31 -21.62
CA VAL A 651 7.73 -7.63 -20.38
C VAL A 651 9.24 -7.38 -20.31
N ARG A 652 10.06 -8.20 -20.99
CA ARG A 652 11.53 -8.04 -21.05
C ARG A 652 11.96 -6.72 -21.65
N GLN A 653 11.14 -6.17 -22.55
CA GLN A 653 11.39 -4.90 -23.23
C GLN A 653 10.63 -3.73 -22.57
N SER A 654 9.86 -3.99 -21.50
CA SER A 654 9.04 -2.96 -20.86
C SER A 654 9.82 -2.19 -19.80
N SER A 655 10.24 -0.98 -20.16
CA SER A 655 10.97 -0.05 -19.28
C SER A 655 10.21 0.34 -18.02
N TYR A 656 8.88 0.47 -18.10
CA TYR A 656 8.03 0.95 -16.99
C TYR A 656 7.27 -0.15 -16.25
N PHE A 657 7.59 -1.43 -16.52
CA PHE A 657 7.03 -2.55 -15.76
C PHE A 657 7.27 -2.37 -14.25
N PHE A 658 8.51 -2.02 -13.91
CA PHE A 658 8.99 -1.52 -12.62
C PHE A 658 9.82 -0.25 -12.90
N SER A 659 9.53 0.89 -12.27
CA SER A 659 10.23 2.18 -12.55
C SER A 659 10.20 3.21 -11.44
#